data_AF-A0A7W7AZE2-F1
#
_entry.id   AF-A0A7W7AZE2-F1
#
_cell.length_a   1.000
_cell.length_b   1.000
_cell.length_c   1.000
_cell.angle_alpha   90.00
_cell.angle_beta   90.00
_cell.angle_gamma   90.00
#
_symmetry.space_group_name_H-M   'P 1'
#
loop_
_entity.id
_entity.type
_entity.pdbx_description
1 polymer ?
#
loop_
_entity_poly.entity_id
_entity_poly.type
_entity_poly.pdbx_seq_one_letter_code
_entity_poly.pdbx_strand_id
1 'polypeptide(L)'
;MKRLLAWVIVVTAPAAALAQAPDPVLDRAAVLIADAAQWEIREKQIPSIAVAIVGPDGVRWAGAWGKADAEGKVPASADTVYRAGSVSKLFTDVAVMKLVEQGKLDLDTPVRTYLPTFQPKNPFGGEITLRQLMTHRSGLVRESPRGNYFDVAPKDQADTVQSLNETALVAAPGSITKYSNAGIAVVGEVVARVTGMSFEKALHSLVLDPLGMTSSGLTAAPFAGRVAYSEMAAFDGPRVAAPPIELGMPAAGSLYTTSGDLGRFAQALLNKGAIPNGRMLNAASLDEMWRRQYPDPGTRIFGLGFVVADMDGKRVVGHGGAIYGHSTQLLVMPDAGLGVIAFTTVDASNAITNKLADYALRTVLALKAGTEPPAFAKGALVTGAEAKRLSGWFSNGKRSVSTRIYNGRLVIDAPELVGDIRRTATGYIVEDAQTRFEALALADDASWIEVGGVRYARGEMPEPPLPNAELASLVGDYGWAHNVLRIYERDGRPFVWIEWTEHTELTRTAADRYAFPLDRSLYPFEALTFERDTAGNVTAADLGGIRFPRRDFGAEVEANIRAGVQANFAGLRAAALAATPPQEPPTAKPSDLYAITAADPTIRLDVRYAGTNNFMGVPIYESARAYLQRPAAEALARVHQAVRKRGYGLLIYDAYRPWYVTKMFWDASPVSSRMFVADPSKGSRHNRGAAVDLTLFDLKTGQPVETTGRYDEFSTRSYSNFVGGTDHQRWLREVLRSAIEAEGFDVYAEEWWHFDYGDWRDYPIGSKTFEELEGRSRR
;
A
#
# COMPACT_ATOMS: atom_id res chain seq x y z
N MET A 1 -16.35 -75.91 -15.37
CA MET A 1 -17.31 -74.93 -14.80
C MET A 1 -16.52 -73.73 -14.29
N LYS A 2 -16.89 -72.53 -14.77
CA LYS A 2 -16.61 -71.15 -14.31
C LYS A 2 -15.24 -70.82 -13.66
N ARG A 3 -14.44 -70.06 -14.41
CA ARG A 3 -13.27 -69.27 -13.96
C ARG A 3 -13.71 -68.21 -12.94
N LEU A 4 -12.99 -68.09 -11.82
CA LEU A 4 -12.97 -66.89 -10.98
C LEU A 4 -11.57 -66.27 -11.06
N LEU A 5 -11.51 -65.04 -11.60
CA LEU A 5 -10.33 -64.19 -11.54
C LEU A 5 -10.14 -63.70 -10.10
N ALA A 6 -8.99 -64.01 -9.50
CA ALA A 6 -8.54 -63.35 -8.28
C ALA A 6 -7.82 -62.04 -8.68
N TRP A 7 -8.39 -60.91 -8.26
CA TRP A 7 -7.75 -59.61 -8.34
C TRP A 7 -6.63 -59.55 -7.29
N VAL A 8 -5.38 -59.45 -7.74
CA VAL A 8 -4.25 -59.13 -6.87
C VAL A 8 -4.27 -57.62 -6.62
N ILE A 9 -4.72 -57.22 -5.44
CA ILE A 9 -4.53 -55.86 -4.93
C ILE A 9 -3.07 -55.75 -4.49
N VAL A 10 -2.25 -55.08 -5.29
CA VAL A 10 -0.92 -54.61 -4.85
C VAL A 10 -1.16 -53.40 -3.95
N VAL A 11 -1.13 -53.61 -2.64
CA VAL A 11 -1.06 -52.51 -1.68
C VAL A 11 0.36 -51.97 -1.73
N THR A 12 0.58 -50.86 -2.46
CA THR A 12 1.79 -50.06 -2.31
C THR A 12 1.73 -49.38 -0.94
N ALA A 13 2.56 -49.84 0.00
CA ALA A 13 2.74 -49.16 1.28
C ALA A 13 3.19 -47.71 1.02
N PRO A 14 2.68 -46.71 1.78
CA PRO A 14 3.20 -45.36 1.70
C PRO A 14 4.68 -45.39 2.07
N ALA A 15 5.52 -44.76 1.25
CA ALA A 15 6.92 -44.55 1.60
C ALA A 15 6.96 -43.79 2.94
N ALA A 16 7.41 -44.46 3.99
CA ALA A 16 7.65 -43.83 5.26
C ALA A 16 8.66 -42.69 5.05
N ALA A 17 8.23 -41.45 5.29
CA ALA A 17 9.15 -40.33 5.36
C ALA A 17 10.19 -40.66 6.43
N LEU A 18 11.44 -40.88 6.02
CA LEU A 18 12.55 -40.96 6.96
C LEU A 18 12.57 -39.63 7.72
N ALA A 19 12.19 -39.65 8.99
CA ALA A 19 12.30 -38.50 9.87
C ALA A 19 13.77 -38.05 9.84
N GLN A 20 13.98 -36.82 9.36
CA GLN A 20 15.30 -36.22 9.33
C GLN A 20 15.84 -36.18 10.77
N ALA A 21 17.11 -36.55 10.98
CA ALA A 21 17.70 -36.49 12.30
C ALA A 21 17.53 -35.07 12.89
N PRO A 22 17.24 -34.92 14.19
CA PRO A 22 17.10 -33.60 14.81
C PRO A 22 18.33 -32.75 14.52
N ASP A 23 18.11 -31.52 14.06
CA ASP A 23 19.15 -30.52 13.82
C ASP A 23 18.95 -29.41 14.86
N PRO A 24 19.62 -29.48 16.03
CA PRO A 24 19.36 -28.56 17.14
C PRO A 24 19.54 -27.08 16.76
N VAL A 25 20.39 -26.79 15.77
CA VAL A 25 20.59 -25.45 15.24
C VAL A 25 19.34 -25.00 14.49
N LEU A 26 18.83 -25.81 13.57
CA LEU A 26 17.61 -25.48 12.83
C LEU A 26 16.37 -25.48 13.71
N ASP A 27 16.25 -26.39 14.67
CA ASP A 27 15.14 -26.43 15.61
C ASP A 27 15.09 -25.15 16.46
N ARG A 28 16.24 -24.68 16.94
CA ARG A 28 16.33 -23.41 17.68
C ARG A 28 16.05 -22.21 16.79
N ALA A 29 16.60 -22.17 15.57
CA ALA A 29 16.34 -21.10 14.62
C ALA A 29 14.86 -21.02 14.24
N ALA A 30 14.22 -22.17 14.00
CA ALA A 30 12.80 -22.28 13.66
C ALA A 30 11.90 -21.63 14.73
N VAL A 31 12.15 -21.89 16.02
CA VAL A 31 11.40 -21.29 17.13
C VAL A 31 11.54 -19.77 17.12
N LEU A 32 12.76 -19.26 16.96
CA LEU A 32 13.04 -17.82 16.97
C LEU A 32 12.42 -17.10 15.77
N ILE A 33 12.48 -17.70 14.58
CA ILE A 33 11.90 -17.15 13.36
C ILE A 33 10.37 -17.21 13.42
N ALA A 34 9.79 -18.29 13.94
CA ALA A 34 8.34 -18.39 14.13
C ALA A 34 7.81 -17.32 15.08
N ASP A 35 8.49 -17.06 16.19
CA ASP A 35 8.13 -15.99 17.13
C ASP A 35 8.22 -14.59 16.48
N ALA A 36 9.26 -14.33 15.68
CA ALA A 36 9.39 -13.09 14.91
C ALA A 36 8.25 -12.93 13.88
N ALA A 37 7.99 -13.94 13.05
CA ALA A 37 6.95 -13.88 12.03
C ALA A 37 5.54 -13.72 12.63
N GLN A 38 5.23 -14.45 13.70
CA GLN A 38 3.93 -14.31 14.37
C GLN A 38 3.77 -12.96 15.07
N TRP A 39 4.85 -12.38 15.58
CA TRP A 39 4.83 -11.02 16.10
C TRP A 39 4.49 -10.02 14.99
N GLU A 40 5.16 -10.10 13.83
CA GLU A 40 4.88 -9.24 12.67
C GLU A 40 3.42 -9.36 12.19
N ILE A 41 2.87 -10.59 12.13
CA ILE A 41 1.46 -10.84 11.80
C ILE A 41 0.53 -10.12 12.78
N ARG A 42 0.72 -10.32 14.09
CA ARG A 42 -0.16 -9.74 15.12
C ARG A 42 -0.06 -8.21 15.15
N GLU A 43 1.14 -7.69 15.11
CA GLU A 43 1.39 -6.26 15.31
C GLU A 43 1.05 -5.41 14.10
N LYS A 44 1.11 -5.99 12.90
CA LYS A 44 0.90 -5.27 11.65
C LYS A 44 -0.27 -5.82 10.86
N GLN A 45 -1.03 -6.75 11.43
CA GLN A 45 -2.24 -7.33 10.86
C GLN A 45 -2.00 -7.88 9.44
N ILE A 46 -0.85 -8.51 9.21
CA ILE A 46 -0.51 -9.10 7.90
C ILE A 46 -1.27 -10.41 7.77
N PRO A 47 -2.04 -10.65 6.69
CA PRO A 47 -2.86 -11.85 6.59
C PRO A 47 -2.04 -13.14 6.77
N SER A 48 -0.89 -13.24 6.11
CA SER A 48 0.03 -14.36 6.23
C SER A 48 1.49 -13.99 5.98
N ILE A 49 2.38 -14.74 6.65
CA ILE A 49 3.83 -14.72 6.44
C ILE A 49 4.32 -16.15 6.30
N ALA A 50 5.23 -16.38 5.36
CA ALA A 50 5.96 -17.65 5.24
C ALA A 50 7.47 -17.42 5.18
N VAL A 51 8.25 -18.27 5.85
CA VAL A 51 9.71 -18.23 5.85
C VAL A 51 10.25 -19.64 5.63
N ALA A 52 11.29 -19.79 4.81
CA ALA A 52 11.98 -21.05 4.61
C ALA A 52 13.50 -20.90 4.67
N ILE A 53 14.16 -21.88 5.27
CA ILE A 53 15.61 -22.04 5.32
C ILE A 53 15.99 -23.15 4.34
N VAL A 54 16.93 -22.85 3.45
CA VAL A 54 17.38 -23.73 2.37
C VAL A 54 18.87 -24.02 2.53
N GLY A 55 19.25 -25.28 2.34
CA GLY A 55 20.65 -25.73 2.26
C GLY A 55 20.94 -26.43 0.94
N PRO A 56 22.17 -26.94 0.75
CA PRO A 56 22.57 -27.70 -0.45
C PRO A 56 21.69 -28.94 -0.70
N ASP A 57 21.14 -29.51 0.37
CA ASP A 57 20.29 -30.71 0.32
C ASP A 57 18.79 -30.39 0.09
N GLY A 58 18.42 -29.11 -0.03
CA GLY A 58 17.04 -28.65 -0.25
C GLY A 58 16.49 -27.80 0.88
N VAL A 59 15.16 -27.65 0.95
CA VAL A 59 14.48 -26.95 2.04
C VAL A 59 14.70 -27.73 3.34
N ARG A 60 15.36 -27.10 4.31
CA ARG A 60 15.72 -27.70 5.60
C ARG A 60 14.67 -27.41 6.67
N TRP A 61 13.97 -26.29 6.52
CA TRP A 61 12.83 -25.91 7.34
C TRP A 61 11.95 -24.91 6.59
N ALA A 62 10.64 -24.99 6.77
CA ALA A 62 9.69 -24.00 6.28
C ALA A 62 8.54 -23.84 7.27
N GLY A 63 8.16 -22.60 7.53
CA GLY A 63 7.00 -22.24 8.34
C GLY A 63 6.12 -21.23 7.62
N ALA A 64 4.82 -21.35 7.82
CA ALA A 64 3.82 -20.39 7.35
C ALA A 64 2.81 -20.15 8.48
N TRP A 65 2.40 -18.90 8.65
CA TRP A 65 1.50 -18.48 9.73
C TRP A 65 0.47 -17.48 9.21
N GLY A 66 -0.63 -17.34 9.95
CA GLY A 66 -1.75 -16.50 9.57
C GLY A 66 -2.77 -17.24 8.71
N LYS A 67 -3.54 -16.48 7.94
CA LYS A 67 -4.64 -16.95 7.08
C LYS A 67 -4.29 -16.85 5.60
N ALA A 68 -4.72 -17.84 4.83
CA ALA A 68 -4.59 -17.90 3.37
C ALA A 68 -5.88 -17.49 2.64
N ASP A 69 -7.00 -17.31 3.36
CA ASP A 69 -8.28 -16.83 2.83
C ASP A 69 -8.75 -15.54 3.53
N ALA A 70 -9.70 -14.83 2.92
CA ALA A 70 -10.22 -13.58 3.46
C ALA A 70 -10.96 -13.81 4.80
N GLU A 71 -11.74 -14.89 4.87
CA GLU A 71 -12.59 -15.26 6.00
C GLU A 71 -11.81 -15.82 7.20
N GLY A 72 -10.52 -16.12 7.03
CA GLY A 72 -9.67 -16.66 8.10
C GLY A 72 -9.94 -18.11 8.46
N LYS A 73 -10.52 -18.89 7.54
CA LYS A 73 -10.86 -20.31 7.75
C LYS A 73 -9.74 -21.26 7.30
N VAL A 74 -8.84 -20.80 6.44
CA VAL A 74 -7.74 -21.58 5.86
C VAL A 74 -6.43 -21.05 6.44
N PRO A 75 -5.72 -21.81 7.28
CA PRO A 75 -4.40 -21.41 7.74
C PRO A 75 -3.39 -21.42 6.59
N ALA A 76 -2.42 -20.49 6.62
CA ALA A 76 -1.29 -20.54 5.70
C ALA A 76 -0.45 -21.81 5.94
N SER A 77 0.05 -22.43 4.87
CA SER A 77 0.81 -23.69 4.91
C SER A 77 1.94 -23.71 3.88
N ALA A 78 2.67 -24.82 3.81
CA ALA A 78 3.69 -25.04 2.78
C ALA A 78 3.11 -25.11 1.36
N ASP A 79 1.81 -25.42 1.21
CA ASP A 79 1.13 -25.54 -0.07
C ASP A 79 0.53 -24.20 -0.56
N THR A 80 0.53 -23.18 0.29
CA THR A 80 0.08 -21.83 -0.03
C THR A 80 0.95 -21.22 -1.13
N VAL A 81 0.30 -20.75 -2.19
CA VAL A 81 0.95 -20.12 -3.34
C VAL A 81 0.96 -18.60 -3.15
N TYR A 82 2.14 -18.01 -3.29
CA TYR A 82 2.38 -16.56 -3.22
C TYR A 82 2.82 -16.04 -4.58
N ARG A 83 2.62 -14.74 -4.82
CA ARG A 83 3.21 -14.05 -5.97
C ARG A 83 4.59 -13.55 -5.60
N ALA A 84 5.61 -13.97 -6.34
CA ALA A 84 7.02 -13.68 -6.03
C ALA A 84 7.46 -12.27 -6.49
N GLY A 85 6.62 -11.55 -7.24
CA GLY A 85 6.95 -10.25 -7.80
C GLY A 85 8.26 -10.28 -8.58
N SER A 86 9.12 -9.28 -8.38
CA SER A 86 10.38 -9.14 -9.11
C SER A 86 11.41 -10.26 -8.92
N VAL A 87 11.22 -11.21 -8.00
CA VAL A 87 12.01 -12.46 -7.98
C VAL A 87 11.87 -13.22 -9.31
N SER A 88 10.76 -13.04 -10.02
CA SER A 88 10.50 -13.58 -11.37
C SER A 88 11.62 -13.28 -12.38
N LYS A 89 12.27 -12.11 -12.25
CA LYS A 89 13.34 -11.69 -13.18
C LYS A 89 14.50 -12.69 -13.21
N LEU A 90 14.83 -13.27 -12.05
CA LEU A 90 15.89 -14.27 -11.94
C LEU A 90 15.60 -15.50 -12.81
N PHE A 91 14.34 -15.91 -12.93
CA PHE A 91 13.94 -17.04 -13.76
C PHE A 91 14.06 -16.71 -15.24
N THR A 92 13.63 -15.51 -15.64
CA THR A 92 13.81 -14.97 -16.99
C THR A 92 15.30 -14.95 -17.37
N ASP A 93 16.14 -14.44 -16.48
CA ASP A 93 17.57 -14.27 -16.74
C ASP A 93 18.32 -15.60 -16.76
N VAL A 94 17.90 -16.58 -15.93
CA VAL A 94 18.39 -17.97 -16.02
C VAL A 94 17.99 -18.61 -17.36
N ALA A 95 16.78 -18.36 -17.86
CA ALA A 95 16.35 -18.86 -19.18
C ALA A 95 17.23 -18.29 -20.31
N VAL A 96 17.59 -17.00 -20.24
CA VAL A 96 18.55 -16.39 -21.17
C VAL A 96 19.90 -17.08 -21.09
N MET A 97 20.46 -17.24 -19.89
CA MET A 97 21.76 -17.88 -19.71
C MET A 97 21.75 -19.33 -20.19
N LYS A 98 20.62 -20.04 -20.07
CA LYS A 98 20.46 -21.39 -20.62
C LYS A 98 20.54 -21.39 -22.15
N LEU A 99 19.98 -20.39 -22.81
CA LEU A 99 20.06 -20.22 -24.26
C LEU A 99 21.45 -19.74 -24.71
N VAL A 100 22.17 -18.98 -23.88
CA VAL A 100 23.59 -18.63 -24.09
C VAL A 100 24.47 -19.88 -24.06
N GLU A 101 24.28 -20.76 -23.07
CA GLU A 101 24.99 -22.06 -23.01
C GLU A 101 24.71 -22.95 -24.22
N GLN A 102 23.52 -22.83 -24.83
CA GLN A 102 23.14 -23.52 -26.06
C GLN A 102 23.67 -22.85 -27.33
N GLY A 103 24.38 -21.72 -27.22
CA GLY A 103 24.86 -20.93 -28.37
C GLY A 103 23.75 -20.25 -29.17
N LYS A 104 22.54 -20.13 -28.62
CA LYS A 104 21.37 -19.51 -29.29
C LYS A 104 21.25 -18.02 -29.03
N LEU A 105 21.82 -17.55 -27.92
CA LEU A 105 21.87 -16.14 -27.54
C LEU A 105 23.31 -15.73 -27.25
N ASP A 106 23.60 -14.45 -27.48
CA ASP A 106 24.81 -13.78 -27.09
C ASP A 106 24.44 -12.53 -26.29
N LEU A 107 25.09 -12.33 -25.13
CA LEU A 107 24.73 -11.27 -24.18
C LEU A 107 25.03 -9.86 -24.69
N ASP A 108 26.00 -9.74 -25.59
CA ASP A 108 26.59 -8.47 -26.02
C ASP A 108 26.21 -8.13 -27.48
N THR A 109 25.51 -9.03 -28.16
CA THR A 109 24.83 -8.76 -29.43
C THR A 109 23.69 -7.75 -29.24
N PRO A 110 23.53 -6.76 -30.15
CA PRO A 110 22.40 -5.84 -30.13
C PRO A 110 21.05 -6.57 -30.12
N VAL A 111 20.18 -6.22 -29.20
CA VAL A 111 18.86 -6.87 -28.99
C VAL A 111 17.98 -6.82 -30.24
N ARG A 112 18.09 -5.76 -31.04
CA ARG A 112 17.38 -5.63 -32.32
C ARG A 112 17.71 -6.75 -33.33
N THR A 113 18.81 -7.47 -33.13
CA THR A 113 19.14 -8.66 -33.93
C THR A 113 18.12 -9.77 -33.71
N TYR A 114 17.62 -9.91 -32.48
CA TYR A 114 16.59 -10.87 -32.11
C TYR A 114 15.19 -10.28 -32.29
N LEU A 115 15.02 -8.98 -32.04
CA LEU A 115 13.75 -8.25 -32.13
C LEU A 115 13.86 -7.04 -33.10
N PRO A 116 13.82 -7.23 -34.43
CA PRO A 116 14.04 -6.14 -35.39
C PRO A 116 13.03 -4.98 -35.32
N THR A 117 11.84 -5.25 -34.77
CA THR A 117 10.79 -4.24 -34.57
C THR A 117 10.95 -3.46 -33.27
N PHE A 118 11.87 -3.84 -32.38
CA PHE A 118 12.18 -3.09 -31.16
C PHE A 118 13.16 -1.96 -31.46
N GLN A 119 12.64 -0.74 -31.56
CA GLN A 119 13.34 0.48 -31.97
C GLN A 119 12.85 1.69 -31.15
N PRO A 120 13.06 1.70 -29.82
CA PRO A 120 12.78 2.88 -29.00
C PRO A 120 13.61 4.08 -29.47
N LYS A 121 13.09 5.30 -29.27
CA LYS A 121 13.81 6.51 -29.66
C LYS A 121 15.08 6.63 -28.82
N ASN A 122 16.25 6.56 -29.45
CA ASN A 122 17.54 6.65 -28.78
C ASN A 122 18.29 7.93 -29.17
N PRO A 123 18.13 9.04 -28.42
CA PRO A 123 18.84 10.29 -28.71
C PRO A 123 20.34 10.23 -28.38
N PHE A 124 20.81 9.19 -27.70
CA PHE A 124 22.20 9.07 -27.24
C PHE A 124 23.08 8.25 -28.19
N GLY A 125 22.49 7.55 -29.17
CA GLY A 125 23.19 6.55 -29.97
C GLY A 125 23.57 5.31 -29.17
N GLY A 126 24.31 4.39 -29.79
CA GLY A 126 24.64 3.09 -29.22
C GLY A 126 23.49 2.08 -29.33
N GLU A 127 23.80 0.82 -29.00
CA GLU A 127 22.87 -0.31 -29.09
C GLU A 127 22.53 -0.82 -27.70
N ILE A 128 21.30 -1.33 -27.54
CA ILE A 128 20.86 -2.03 -26.33
C ILE A 128 21.22 -3.51 -26.44
N THR A 129 21.88 -4.08 -25.43
CA THR A 129 22.23 -5.51 -25.36
C THR A 129 21.46 -6.25 -24.25
N LEU A 130 21.42 -7.58 -24.30
CA LEU A 130 20.82 -8.40 -23.23
C LEU A 130 21.54 -8.15 -21.89
N ARG A 131 22.88 -8.04 -21.91
CA ARG A 131 23.66 -7.69 -20.71
C ARG A 131 23.18 -6.40 -20.08
N GLN A 132 22.92 -5.37 -20.88
CA GLN A 132 22.45 -4.07 -20.37
C GLN A 132 21.01 -4.15 -19.84
N LEU A 133 20.12 -4.93 -20.47
CA LEU A 133 18.76 -5.13 -19.96
C LEU A 133 18.76 -5.87 -18.62
N MET A 134 19.48 -6.99 -18.53
CA MET A 134 19.57 -7.84 -17.33
C MET A 134 20.34 -7.17 -16.17
N THR A 135 21.05 -6.08 -16.43
CA THR A 135 21.75 -5.27 -15.40
C THR A 135 21.04 -3.95 -15.10
N HIS A 136 19.86 -3.72 -15.69
CA HIS A 136 19.13 -2.46 -15.57
C HIS A 136 19.93 -1.23 -16.04
N ARG A 137 20.70 -1.36 -17.13
CA ARG A 137 21.51 -0.29 -17.72
C ARG A 137 21.16 -0.01 -19.19
N SER A 138 19.97 -0.37 -19.64
CA SER A 138 19.55 -0.12 -21.04
C SER A 138 19.22 1.35 -21.33
N GLY A 139 18.94 2.15 -20.29
CA GLY A 139 18.44 3.52 -20.45
C GLY A 139 16.94 3.61 -20.75
N LEU A 140 16.21 2.50 -20.72
CA LEU A 140 14.75 2.50 -20.91
C LEU A 140 14.01 3.10 -19.70
N VAL A 141 12.78 3.55 -19.96
CA VAL A 141 11.80 3.91 -18.93
C VAL A 141 11.53 2.74 -17.97
N ARG A 142 11.01 3.03 -16.76
CA ARG A 142 10.77 2.01 -15.73
C ARG A 142 9.69 1.02 -16.19
N GLU A 143 8.56 1.57 -16.60
CA GLU A 143 7.35 0.87 -17.03
C GLU A 143 7.10 1.13 -18.53
N SER A 144 6.47 0.17 -19.22
CA SER A 144 6.08 0.32 -20.63
C SER A 144 4.76 1.10 -20.77
N PRO A 145 4.51 1.82 -21.88
CA PRO A 145 3.22 2.49 -22.09
C PRO A 145 2.00 1.57 -21.99
N ARG A 146 2.17 0.28 -22.32
CA ARG A 146 1.14 -0.77 -22.21
C ARG A 146 1.66 -1.98 -21.43
N GLY A 147 0.75 -2.74 -20.83
CA GLY A 147 1.05 -3.96 -20.06
C GLY A 147 1.79 -3.69 -18.76
N ASN A 148 1.80 -2.43 -18.30
CA ASN A 148 2.50 -1.98 -17.11
C ASN A 148 1.82 -2.36 -15.81
N TYR A 149 2.47 -1.99 -14.70
CA TYR A 149 1.96 -2.18 -13.34
C TYR A 149 0.64 -1.46 -13.02
N PHE A 150 0.12 -0.59 -13.88
CA PHE A 150 -1.13 0.12 -13.66
C PHE A 150 -2.29 -0.44 -14.50
N ASP A 151 -1.97 -1.12 -15.60
CA ASP A 151 -2.96 -1.68 -16.52
C ASP A 151 -3.77 -2.81 -15.88
N VAL A 152 -5.08 -2.65 -15.87
CA VAL A 152 -6.02 -3.66 -15.36
C VAL A 152 -6.39 -4.73 -16.39
N ALA A 153 -6.14 -4.46 -17.67
CA ALA A 153 -6.44 -5.37 -18.75
C ALA A 153 -5.19 -6.18 -19.12
N PRO A 154 -5.27 -7.52 -19.17
CA PRO A 154 -4.16 -8.34 -19.66
C PRO A 154 -3.72 -7.88 -21.05
N LYS A 155 -2.40 -7.73 -21.24
CA LYS A 155 -1.80 -7.38 -22.52
C LYS A 155 -0.84 -8.47 -22.96
N ASP A 156 -0.76 -8.66 -24.27
CA ASP A 156 0.24 -9.55 -24.84
C ASP A 156 1.64 -8.97 -24.64
N GLN A 157 2.62 -9.83 -24.35
CA GLN A 157 3.99 -9.39 -24.08
C GLN A 157 4.61 -8.69 -25.30
N ALA A 158 4.28 -9.13 -26.52
CA ALA A 158 4.78 -8.49 -27.72
C ALA A 158 4.19 -7.07 -27.91
N ASP A 159 2.90 -6.84 -27.59
CA ASP A 159 2.30 -5.50 -27.58
C ASP A 159 2.94 -4.60 -26.52
N THR A 160 3.19 -5.15 -25.32
CA THR A 160 3.94 -4.47 -24.25
C THR A 160 5.31 -4.01 -24.73
N VAL A 161 6.09 -4.89 -25.37
CA VAL A 161 7.44 -4.56 -25.88
C VAL A 161 7.37 -3.60 -27.06
N GLN A 162 6.41 -3.76 -27.96
CA GLN A 162 6.24 -2.89 -29.11
C GLN A 162 5.88 -1.45 -28.70
N SER A 163 5.10 -1.29 -27.63
CA SER A 163 4.73 0.03 -27.10
C SER A 163 5.94 0.89 -26.69
N LEU A 164 7.07 0.26 -26.36
CA LEU A 164 8.30 0.98 -26.02
C LEU A 164 8.88 1.81 -27.18
N ASN A 165 8.49 1.52 -28.42
CA ASN A 165 8.87 2.34 -29.58
C ASN A 165 8.27 3.77 -29.52
N GLU A 166 7.22 3.97 -28.73
CA GLU A 166 6.60 5.27 -28.51
C GLU A 166 7.47 6.15 -27.57
N THR A 167 8.30 5.51 -26.75
CA THR A 167 9.15 6.14 -25.71
C THR A 167 10.53 6.55 -26.23
N ALA A 168 11.22 7.36 -25.43
CA ALA A 168 12.63 7.66 -25.60
C ALA A 168 13.46 7.14 -24.43
N LEU A 169 14.70 6.73 -24.71
CA LEU A 169 15.66 6.41 -23.65
C LEU A 169 15.89 7.64 -22.78
N VAL A 170 16.05 7.43 -21.48
CA VAL A 170 16.31 8.46 -20.47
C VAL A 170 17.81 8.65 -20.20
N ALA A 171 18.63 7.70 -20.64
CA ALA A 171 20.08 7.76 -20.59
C ALA A 171 20.72 6.89 -21.68
N ALA A 172 22.01 7.11 -21.96
CA ALA A 172 22.76 6.30 -22.91
C ALA A 172 22.88 4.84 -22.43
N PRO A 173 22.74 3.82 -23.31
CA PRO A 173 22.93 2.43 -22.93
C PRO A 173 24.28 2.20 -22.25
N GLY A 174 24.26 1.52 -21.09
CA GLY A 174 25.44 1.22 -20.26
C GLY A 174 25.89 2.34 -19.32
N SER A 175 25.35 3.56 -19.42
CA SER A 175 25.86 4.73 -18.68
C SER A 175 25.44 4.80 -17.21
N ILE A 176 24.23 4.33 -16.88
CA ILE A 176 23.67 4.38 -15.52
C ILE A 176 22.91 3.10 -15.18
N THR A 177 22.81 2.77 -13.90
CA THR A 177 21.88 1.75 -13.40
C THR A 177 20.53 2.40 -13.07
N LYS A 178 19.50 2.06 -13.82
CA LYS A 178 18.11 2.47 -13.60
C LYS A 178 17.19 1.25 -13.73
N TYR A 179 16.58 0.87 -12.61
CA TYR A 179 15.64 -0.25 -12.57
C TYR A 179 14.53 -0.09 -13.62
N SER A 180 14.31 -1.15 -14.41
CA SER A 180 13.36 -1.13 -15.51
C SER A 180 12.67 -2.49 -15.64
N ASN A 181 11.36 -2.50 -15.37
CA ASN A 181 10.49 -3.64 -15.62
C ASN A 181 10.28 -3.81 -17.13
N ALA A 182 10.11 -2.71 -17.85
CA ALA A 182 10.08 -2.67 -19.32
C ALA A 182 11.30 -3.35 -19.95
N GLY A 183 12.50 -3.12 -19.41
CA GLY A 183 13.71 -3.77 -19.89
C GLY A 183 13.65 -5.30 -19.77
N ILE A 184 13.09 -5.83 -18.68
CA ILE A 184 12.94 -7.29 -18.52
C ILE A 184 11.80 -7.84 -19.36
N ALA A 185 10.77 -7.06 -19.68
CA ALA A 185 9.77 -7.44 -20.67
C ALA A 185 10.42 -7.72 -22.05
N VAL A 186 11.38 -6.87 -22.46
CA VAL A 186 12.18 -7.09 -23.68
C VAL A 186 12.99 -8.38 -23.59
N VAL A 187 13.60 -8.68 -22.44
CA VAL A 187 14.33 -9.94 -22.22
C VAL A 187 13.42 -11.15 -22.40
N GLY A 188 12.23 -11.13 -21.79
CA GLY A 188 11.23 -12.19 -21.95
C GLY A 188 10.79 -12.37 -23.40
N GLU A 189 10.68 -11.29 -24.17
CA GLU A 189 10.30 -11.34 -25.57
C GLU A 189 11.40 -11.92 -26.46
N VAL A 190 12.67 -11.63 -26.15
CA VAL A 190 13.81 -12.31 -26.81
C VAL A 190 13.75 -13.82 -26.57
N VAL A 191 13.46 -14.26 -25.35
CA VAL A 191 13.32 -15.70 -25.02
C VAL A 191 12.18 -16.33 -25.84
N ALA A 192 11.00 -15.70 -25.88
CA ALA A 192 9.87 -16.18 -26.67
C ALA A 192 10.23 -16.29 -28.17
N ARG A 193 10.86 -15.25 -28.72
CA ARG A 193 11.21 -15.17 -30.14
C ARG A 193 12.24 -16.21 -30.58
N VAL A 194 13.27 -16.44 -29.76
CA VAL A 194 14.36 -17.37 -30.09
C VAL A 194 13.97 -18.82 -29.88
N THR A 195 13.07 -19.10 -28.93
CA THR A 195 12.54 -20.46 -28.71
C THR A 195 11.39 -20.82 -29.65
N GLY A 196 10.68 -19.84 -30.20
CA GLY A 196 9.44 -20.05 -30.96
C GLY A 196 8.25 -20.47 -30.09
N MET A 197 8.36 -20.31 -28.77
CA MET A 197 7.32 -20.62 -27.78
C MET A 197 6.75 -19.33 -27.19
N SER A 198 5.56 -19.40 -26.57
CA SER A 198 5.16 -18.34 -25.65
C SER A 198 6.16 -18.25 -24.49
N PHE A 199 6.33 -17.06 -23.91
CA PHE A 199 7.26 -16.87 -22.79
C PHE A 199 6.99 -17.84 -21.63
N GLU A 200 5.71 -18.05 -21.26
CA GLU A 200 5.32 -19.01 -20.23
C GLU A 200 5.80 -20.44 -20.53
N LYS A 201 5.58 -20.93 -21.75
CA LYS A 201 6.03 -22.27 -22.16
C LYS A 201 7.55 -22.38 -22.18
N ALA A 202 8.24 -21.34 -22.65
CA ALA A 202 9.69 -21.30 -22.64
C ALA A 202 10.24 -21.35 -21.21
N LEU A 203 9.64 -20.60 -20.28
CA LEU A 203 10.07 -20.58 -18.87
C LEU A 203 9.84 -21.93 -18.18
N HIS A 204 8.69 -22.56 -18.43
CA HIS A 204 8.43 -23.93 -17.99
C HIS A 204 9.51 -24.90 -18.49
N SER A 205 9.73 -24.94 -19.80
CA SER A 205 10.66 -25.88 -20.43
C SER A 205 12.12 -25.65 -20.04
N LEU A 206 12.56 -24.40 -19.93
CA LEU A 206 13.97 -24.07 -19.70
C LEU A 206 14.34 -24.07 -18.21
N VAL A 207 13.38 -23.81 -17.32
CA VAL A 207 13.67 -23.52 -15.91
C VAL A 207 12.77 -24.29 -14.94
N LEU A 208 11.45 -24.11 -14.98
CA LEU A 208 10.56 -24.64 -13.93
C LEU A 208 10.49 -26.17 -13.92
N ASP A 209 10.30 -26.79 -15.09
CA ASP A 209 10.16 -28.24 -15.20
C ASP A 209 11.49 -28.97 -14.86
N PRO A 210 12.67 -28.52 -15.35
CA PRO A 210 13.95 -29.09 -14.93
C PRO A 210 14.20 -29.00 -13.41
N LEU A 211 13.75 -27.93 -12.76
CA LEU A 211 13.85 -27.76 -11.31
C LEU A 211 12.81 -28.58 -10.54
N GLY A 212 11.79 -29.12 -11.21
CA GLY A 212 10.67 -29.81 -10.60
C GLY A 212 9.76 -28.88 -9.79
N MET A 213 9.62 -27.63 -10.23
CA MET A 213 8.79 -26.60 -9.59
C MET A 213 7.33 -26.68 -10.08
N THR A 214 6.62 -27.74 -9.67
CA THR A 214 5.28 -28.08 -10.18
C THR A 214 4.14 -27.26 -9.58
N SER A 215 4.40 -26.48 -8.52
CA SER A 215 3.48 -25.51 -7.94
C SER A 215 3.91 -24.07 -8.27
N SER A 216 4.55 -23.88 -9.43
CA SER A 216 5.00 -22.59 -9.92
C SER A 216 4.57 -22.36 -11.37
N GLY A 217 4.20 -21.12 -11.68
CA GLY A 217 3.67 -20.73 -12.99
C GLY A 217 3.51 -19.21 -13.09
N LEU A 218 3.02 -18.72 -14.22
CA LEU A 218 2.91 -17.27 -14.49
C LEU A 218 1.49 -16.72 -14.37
N THR A 219 0.50 -17.60 -14.17
CA THR A 219 -0.92 -17.26 -14.05
C THR A 219 -1.49 -17.85 -12.76
N ALA A 220 -2.57 -17.26 -12.26
CA ALA A 220 -3.22 -17.73 -11.03
C ALA A 220 -4.07 -19.00 -11.25
N ALA A 221 -4.59 -19.21 -12.46
CA ALA A 221 -5.60 -20.23 -12.77
C ALA A 221 -5.20 -21.66 -12.36
N PRO A 222 -3.95 -22.14 -12.57
CA PRO A 222 -3.52 -23.47 -12.12
C PRO A 222 -3.50 -23.65 -10.60
N PHE A 223 -3.56 -22.56 -9.84
CA PHE A 223 -3.42 -22.53 -8.37
C PHE A 223 -4.70 -22.07 -7.67
N ALA A 224 -5.85 -22.13 -8.34
CA ALA A 224 -7.13 -21.73 -7.77
C ALA A 224 -7.37 -22.39 -6.40
N GLY A 225 -7.75 -21.58 -5.41
CA GLY A 225 -7.95 -22.03 -4.02
C GLY A 225 -6.66 -22.22 -3.20
N ARG A 226 -5.48 -22.09 -3.80
CA ARG A 226 -4.17 -22.15 -3.11
C ARG A 226 -3.44 -20.80 -3.08
N VAL A 227 -3.80 -19.87 -3.98
CA VAL A 227 -3.25 -18.50 -3.95
C VAL A 227 -3.65 -17.81 -2.66
N ALA A 228 -2.66 -17.31 -1.92
CA ALA A 228 -2.90 -16.65 -0.64
C ALA A 228 -3.74 -15.38 -0.83
N TYR A 229 -4.75 -15.22 0.01
CA TYR A 229 -5.43 -13.94 0.19
C TYR A 229 -4.41 -12.88 0.56
N SER A 230 -4.54 -11.72 -0.09
CA SER A 230 -3.60 -10.62 0.05
C SER A 230 -4.32 -9.29 0.01
N GLU A 231 -3.67 -8.31 0.62
CA GLU A 231 -4.22 -6.97 0.79
C GLU A 231 -3.25 -5.93 0.23
N MET A 232 -3.77 -4.92 -0.45
CA MET A 232 -3.01 -3.72 -0.79
C MET A 232 -3.21 -2.67 0.29
N ALA A 233 -2.12 -2.03 0.69
CA ALA A 233 -2.12 -0.96 1.65
C ALA A 233 -2.60 0.34 1.00
N ALA A 234 -3.66 0.92 1.57
CA ALA A 234 -4.00 2.31 1.34
C ALA A 234 -3.23 3.14 2.38
N PHE A 235 -2.61 4.22 1.93
CA PHE A 235 -1.81 5.06 2.81
C PHE A 235 -2.67 5.87 3.80
N ASP A 236 -3.78 6.38 3.31
CA ASP A 236 -4.74 7.24 4.00
C ASP A 236 -6.05 6.49 4.29
N GLY A 237 -6.06 5.16 4.20
CA GLY A 237 -7.25 4.34 4.43
C GLY A 237 -6.90 2.95 4.95
N PRO A 238 -7.90 2.07 5.15
CA PRO A 238 -7.63 0.69 5.49
C PRO A 238 -7.08 -0.05 4.28
N ARG A 239 -6.42 -1.18 4.54
CA ARG A 239 -6.02 -2.07 3.46
C ARG A 239 -7.25 -2.62 2.76
N VAL A 240 -7.11 -2.85 1.46
CA VAL A 240 -8.16 -3.40 0.60
C VAL A 240 -7.70 -4.73 0.03
N ALA A 241 -8.62 -5.62 -0.31
CA ALA A 241 -8.27 -6.86 -1.00
C ALA A 241 -7.48 -6.55 -2.29
N ALA A 242 -6.37 -7.25 -2.50
CA ALA A 242 -5.57 -7.06 -3.70
C ALA A 242 -6.34 -7.50 -4.95
N PRO A 243 -6.32 -6.72 -6.04
CA PRO A 243 -7.03 -7.08 -7.25
C PRO A 243 -6.28 -8.22 -7.97
N PRO A 244 -6.99 -9.16 -8.62
CA PRO A 244 -6.39 -10.28 -9.33
C PRO A 244 -5.86 -9.86 -10.72
N ILE A 245 -5.00 -8.85 -10.78
CA ILE A 245 -4.45 -8.31 -12.03
C ILE A 245 -3.24 -9.13 -12.47
N GLU A 246 -3.25 -9.57 -13.73
CA GLU A 246 -2.11 -10.16 -14.43
C GLU A 246 -1.35 -9.10 -15.22
N LEU A 247 -0.02 -9.06 -15.10
CA LEU A 247 0.81 -8.08 -15.81
C LEU A 247 0.96 -8.45 -17.28
N GLY A 248 0.97 -7.45 -18.17
CA GLY A 248 1.34 -7.62 -19.57
C GLY A 248 2.84 -7.85 -19.82
N MET A 249 3.62 -7.93 -18.75
CA MET A 249 5.06 -8.25 -18.76
C MET A 249 5.38 -9.39 -17.79
N PRO A 250 4.92 -10.62 -18.08
CA PRO A 250 5.06 -11.73 -17.14
C PRO A 250 6.52 -12.01 -16.74
N ALA A 251 7.47 -11.77 -17.65
CA ALA A 251 8.91 -11.89 -17.41
C ALA A 251 9.45 -11.02 -16.26
N ALA A 252 8.78 -9.91 -15.94
CA ALA A 252 9.25 -8.96 -14.93
C ALA A 252 8.72 -9.27 -13.52
N GLY A 253 7.57 -9.94 -13.37
CA GLY A 253 6.90 -9.98 -12.06
C GLY A 253 5.83 -11.04 -11.80
N SER A 254 5.51 -11.92 -12.75
CA SER A 254 4.29 -12.75 -12.66
C SER A 254 4.47 -14.16 -12.07
N LEU A 255 5.62 -14.52 -11.50
CA LEU A 255 5.80 -15.84 -10.90
C LEU A 255 4.89 -16.04 -9.68
N TYR A 256 4.03 -17.05 -9.75
CA TYR A 256 3.36 -17.70 -8.63
C TYR A 256 4.22 -18.87 -8.17
N THR A 257 4.42 -19.05 -6.88
CA THR A 257 5.27 -20.12 -6.35
C THR A 257 4.95 -20.45 -4.88
N THR A 258 5.55 -21.52 -4.36
CA THR A 258 5.53 -21.89 -2.93
C THR A 258 6.93 -21.77 -2.33
N SER A 259 7.03 -21.84 -1.00
CA SER A 259 8.33 -21.92 -0.32
C SER A 259 9.13 -23.16 -0.73
N GLY A 260 8.46 -24.27 -1.01
CA GLY A 260 9.06 -25.52 -1.49
C GLY A 260 9.71 -25.37 -2.87
N ASP A 261 8.96 -24.82 -3.83
CA ASP A 261 9.44 -24.66 -5.21
C ASP A 261 10.54 -23.61 -5.32
N LEU A 262 10.34 -22.43 -4.72
CA LEU A 262 11.39 -21.41 -4.68
C LEU A 262 12.63 -21.91 -3.91
N GLY A 263 12.43 -22.83 -2.96
CA GLY A 263 13.50 -23.55 -2.28
C GLY A 263 14.33 -24.45 -3.19
N ARG A 264 13.72 -25.10 -4.20
CA ARG A 264 14.45 -25.87 -5.23
C ARG A 264 15.33 -24.98 -6.09
N PHE A 265 14.84 -23.79 -6.43
CA PHE A 265 15.65 -22.77 -7.13
C PHE A 265 16.84 -22.32 -6.26
N ALA A 266 16.60 -21.98 -4.99
CA ALA A 266 17.65 -21.61 -4.05
C ALA A 266 18.69 -22.74 -3.84
N GLN A 267 18.25 -24.00 -3.77
CA GLN A 267 19.11 -25.17 -3.72
C GLN A 267 20.01 -25.27 -4.95
N ALA A 268 19.45 -25.09 -6.15
CA ALA A 268 20.23 -25.10 -7.39
C ALA A 268 21.31 -24.01 -7.38
N LEU A 269 21.01 -22.82 -6.87
CA LEU A 269 21.99 -21.74 -6.70
C LEU A 269 23.11 -22.13 -5.72
N LEU A 270 22.77 -22.69 -4.55
CA LEU A 270 23.76 -23.16 -3.57
C LEU A 270 24.67 -24.25 -4.13
N ASN A 271 24.15 -25.09 -5.02
CA ASN A 271 24.89 -26.17 -5.67
C ASN A 271 25.55 -25.75 -7.00
N LYS A 272 25.77 -24.45 -7.20
CA LYS A 272 26.38 -23.89 -8.43
C LYS A 272 25.72 -24.41 -9.71
N GLY A 273 24.40 -24.54 -9.68
CA GLY A 273 23.55 -24.94 -10.79
C GLY A 273 23.30 -26.45 -10.91
N ALA A 274 23.89 -27.29 -10.06
CA ALA A 274 23.59 -28.72 -10.05
C ALA A 274 22.20 -29.00 -9.46
N ILE A 275 21.49 -29.95 -10.08
CA ILE A 275 20.15 -30.41 -9.70
C ILE A 275 20.09 -31.94 -9.84
N PRO A 276 19.09 -32.64 -9.25
CA PRO A 276 19.09 -34.10 -9.21
C PRO A 276 19.29 -34.78 -10.58
N ASN A 277 18.72 -34.22 -11.65
CA ASN A 277 18.76 -34.80 -12.99
C ASN A 277 19.58 -33.98 -14.00
N GLY A 278 20.65 -33.32 -13.53
CA GLY A 278 21.57 -32.59 -14.41
C GLY A 278 21.95 -31.22 -13.85
N ARG A 279 21.78 -30.18 -14.66
CA ARG A 279 22.14 -28.81 -14.27
C ARG A 279 21.12 -27.79 -14.78
N MET A 280 20.74 -26.87 -13.90
CA MET A 280 20.06 -25.63 -14.27
C MET A 280 20.98 -24.81 -15.17
N LEU A 281 22.19 -24.48 -14.67
CA LEU A 281 23.26 -23.79 -15.39
C LEU A 281 24.63 -24.39 -15.05
N ASN A 282 25.63 -24.10 -15.88
CA ASN A 282 27.03 -24.32 -15.58
C ASN A 282 27.50 -23.37 -14.48
N ALA A 283 28.49 -23.80 -13.69
CA ALA A 283 29.04 -22.97 -12.62
C ALA A 283 29.59 -21.64 -13.14
N ALA A 284 30.30 -21.66 -14.28
CA ALA A 284 30.84 -20.44 -14.90
C ALA A 284 29.75 -19.44 -15.31
N SER A 285 28.59 -19.92 -15.78
CA SER A 285 27.45 -19.06 -16.12
C SER A 285 26.87 -18.39 -14.88
N LEU A 286 26.74 -19.12 -13.77
CA LEU A 286 26.32 -18.54 -12.49
C LEU A 286 27.34 -17.55 -11.92
N ASP A 287 28.64 -17.86 -12.03
CA ASP A 287 29.70 -16.94 -11.63
C ASP A 287 29.63 -15.63 -12.44
N GLU A 288 29.30 -15.70 -13.74
CA GLU A 288 29.06 -14.52 -14.58
C GLU A 288 27.78 -13.77 -14.19
N MET A 289 26.69 -14.49 -13.84
CA MET A 289 25.47 -13.87 -13.31
C MET A 289 25.69 -13.16 -11.98
N TRP A 290 26.61 -13.63 -11.14
CA TRP A 290 26.92 -13.03 -9.83
C TRP A 290 28.09 -12.06 -9.87
N ARG A 291 28.79 -11.93 -11.00
CA ARG A 291 29.84 -10.94 -11.17
C ARG A 291 29.22 -9.56 -11.05
N ARG A 292 29.75 -8.72 -10.16
CA ARG A 292 29.33 -7.32 -10.02
C ARG A 292 29.51 -6.62 -11.36
N GLN A 293 28.40 -6.19 -11.95
CA GLN A 293 28.39 -5.44 -13.19
C GLN A 293 28.32 -3.96 -12.84
N TYR A 294 29.24 -3.16 -13.40
CA TYR A 294 29.25 -1.70 -13.29
C TYR A 294 29.01 -1.19 -11.85
N PRO A 295 29.89 -1.51 -10.87
CA PRO A 295 29.67 -1.17 -9.46
C PRO A 295 29.89 0.34 -9.21
N ASP A 296 28.89 1.14 -9.56
CA ASP A 296 28.89 2.58 -9.31
C ASP A 296 28.75 2.86 -7.80
N PRO A 297 29.61 3.71 -7.19
CA PRO A 297 29.54 4.02 -5.77
C PRO A 297 28.14 4.49 -5.33
N GLY A 298 27.66 3.98 -4.19
CA GLY A 298 26.37 4.39 -3.62
C GLY A 298 25.12 3.80 -4.28
N THR A 299 25.27 2.94 -5.29
CA THR A 299 24.14 2.29 -5.97
C THR A 299 23.96 0.84 -5.53
N ARG A 300 22.74 0.31 -5.72
CA ARG A 300 22.51 -1.14 -5.61
C ARG A 300 23.32 -1.85 -6.68
N ILE A 301 24.16 -2.78 -6.26
CA ILE A 301 25.03 -3.53 -7.16
C ILE A 301 24.26 -4.71 -7.76
N PHE A 302 24.21 -4.76 -9.09
CA PHE A 302 23.62 -5.87 -9.83
C PHE A 302 24.68 -6.74 -10.49
N GLY A 303 24.39 -8.04 -10.56
CA GLY A 303 24.94 -8.94 -11.56
C GLY A 303 24.01 -9.01 -12.77
N LEU A 304 23.97 -10.15 -13.47
CA LEU A 304 22.91 -10.41 -14.46
C LEU A 304 21.68 -10.92 -13.69
N GLY A 305 20.68 -10.07 -13.50
CA GLY A 305 19.44 -10.35 -12.75
C GLY A 305 19.55 -10.30 -11.24
N PHE A 306 20.67 -10.75 -10.66
CA PHE A 306 20.85 -10.80 -9.21
C PHE A 306 21.26 -9.47 -8.61
N VAL A 307 20.68 -9.11 -7.46
CA VAL A 307 21.32 -8.17 -6.53
C VAL A 307 22.49 -8.89 -5.87
N VAL A 308 23.67 -8.27 -5.89
CA VAL A 308 24.89 -8.82 -5.31
C VAL A 308 25.35 -7.91 -4.17
N ALA A 309 25.24 -8.40 -2.95
CA ALA A 309 25.59 -7.67 -1.74
C ALA A 309 26.64 -8.43 -0.90
N ASP A 310 27.14 -7.76 0.14
CA ASP A 310 27.88 -8.38 1.21
C ASP A 310 27.06 -8.30 2.51
N MET A 311 27.00 -9.39 3.27
CA MET A 311 26.43 -9.44 4.61
C MET A 311 27.45 -10.12 5.52
N ASP A 312 27.92 -9.40 6.54
CA ASP A 312 28.86 -9.90 7.55
C ASP A 312 30.12 -10.56 6.92
N GLY A 313 30.65 -9.91 5.87
CA GLY A 313 31.82 -10.34 5.12
C GLY A 313 31.61 -11.50 4.16
N LYS A 314 30.36 -11.92 3.90
CA LYS A 314 30.01 -13.00 2.97
C LYS A 314 29.17 -12.48 1.82
N ARG A 315 29.38 -13.05 0.63
CA ARG A 315 28.57 -12.71 -0.53
C ARG A 315 27.13 -13.17 -0.32
N VAL A 316 26.18 -12.29 -0.57
CA VAL A 316 24.76 -12.61 -0.67
C VAL A 316 24.27 -12.24 -2.06
N VAL A 317 23.60 -13.18 -2.71
CA VAL A 317 22.96 -12.99 -4.01
C VAL A 317 21.47 -13.25 -3.87
N GLY A 318 20.65 -12.45 -4.54
CA GLY A 318 19.20 -12.57 -4.38
C GLY A 318 18.43 -11.52 -5.13
N HIS A 319 17.13 -11.44 -4.83
CA HIS A 319 16.27 -10.38 -5.32
C HIS A 319 15.03 -10.27 -4.41
N GLY A 320 14.55 -9.03 -4.21
CA GLY A 320 13.28 -8.76 -3.55
C GLY A 320 12.12 -8.66 -4.54
N GLY A 321 10.90 -8.93 -4.12
CA GLY A 321 9.71 -8.85 -4.98
C GLY A 321 8.58 -8.10 -4.31
N ALA A 322 7.84 -7.34 -5.09
CA ALA A 322 6.55 -6.75 -4.70
C ALA A 322 5.61 -6.84 -5.90
N ILE A 323 4.37 -7.27 -5.68
CA ILE A 323 3.30 -7.26 -6.67
C ILE A 323 1.95 -7.42 -5.97
N TYR A 324 1.01 -6.49 -6.19
CA TYR A 324 -0.41 -6.56 -5.80
C TYR A 324 -0.71 -7.45 -4.58
N GLY A 325 -0.48 -6.90 -3.40
CA GLY A 325 -0.70 -7.56 -2.12
C GLY A 325 0.36 -8.57 -1.70
N HIS A 326 1.44 -8.78 -2.46
CA HIS A 326 2.50 -9.70 -2.06
C HIS A 326 3.85 -9.00 -2.01
N SER A 327 4.66 -9.37 -1.01
CA SER A 327 6.09 -9.08 -1.00
C SER A 327 6.89 -10.35 -0.77
N THR A 328 8.08 -10.41 -1.34
CA THR A 328 8.98 -11.58 -1.28
C THR A 328 10.41 -11.12 -1.08
N GLN A 329 11.20 -11.94 -0.42
CA GLN A 329 12.65 -11.83 -0.41
C GLN A 329 13.27 -13.21 -0.60
N LEU A 330 14.19 -13.32 -1.55
CA LEU A 330 15.05 -14.48 -1.75
C LEU A 330 16.50 -14.05 -1.56
N LEU A 331 17.17 -14.64 -0.57
CA LEU A 331 18.60 -14.45 -0.32
C LEU A 331 19.32 -15.79 -0.33
N VAL A 332 20.46 -15.87 -1.02
CA VAL A 332 21.34 -17.03 -1.02
C VAL A 332 22.74 -16.54 -0.66
N MET A 333 23.37 -17.21 0.31
CA MET A 333 24.73 -17.00 0.77
C MET A 333 25.57 -18.24 0.42
N PRO A 334 26.17 -18.31 -0.78
CA PRO A 334 26.86 -19.51 -1.26
C PRO A 334 27.99 -19.96 -0.33
N ASP A 335 28.77 -19.01 0.19
CA ASP A 335 29.92 -19.29 1.07
C ASP A 335 29.53 -19.96 2.39
N ALA A 336 28.28 -19.80 2.82
CA ALA A 336 27.73 -20.40 4.03
C ALA A 336 26.85 -21.64 3.77
N GLY A 337 26.62 -21.98 2.49
CA GLY A 337 25.69 -23.05 2.12
C GLY A 337 24.27 -22.79 2.63
N LEU A 338 23.80 -21.53 2.61
CA LEU A 338 22.55 -21.13 3.25
C LEU A 338 21.73 -20.21 2.34
N GLY A 339 20.44 -20.49 2.21
CA GLY A 339 19.48 -19.60 1.58
C GLY A 339 18.27 -19.37 2.48
N VAL A 340 17.61 -18.23 2.30
CA VAL A 340 16.37 -17.87 2.99
C VAL A 340 15.38 -17.29 2.01
N ILE A 341 14.12 -17.70 2.18
CA ILE A 341 12.96 -17.17 1.47
C ILE A 341 11.99 -16.61 2.50
N ALA A 342 11.45 -15.42 2.26
CA ALA A 342 10.38 -14.84 3.06
C ALA A 342 9.27 -14.28 2.16
N PHE A 343 8.02 -14.53 2.53
CA PHE A 343 6.82 -14.01 1.87
C PHE A 343 5.94 -13.28 2.88
N THR A 344 5.26 -12.23 2.43
CA THR A 344 4.16 -11.55 3.13
C THR A 344 3.02 -11.29 2.14
N THR A 345 1.80 -11.17 2.66
CA THR A 345 0.58 -10.89 1.87
C THR A 345 0.03 -9.48 2.06
N VAL A 346 0.97 -8.52 2.11
CA VAL A 346 0.70 -7.09 1.92
C VAL A 346 1.69 -6.55 0.87
N ASP A 347 1.23 -5.69 -0.05
CA ASP A 347 2.14 -5.03 -1.00
C ASP A 347 3.14 -4.11 -0.27
N ALA A 348 4.29 -3.88 -0.90
CA ALA A 348 5.32 -3.01 -0.38
C ALA A 348 5.84 -3.33 1.03
N SER A 349 5.48 -4.49 1.61
CA SER A 349 5.95 -4.94 2.91
C SER A 349 7.34 -5.61 2.83
N ASN A 350 8.15 -5.21 1.85
CA ASN A 350 9.53 -5.64 1.66
C ASN A 350 10.42 -5.33 2.86
N ALA A 351 10.11 -4.23 3.57
CA ALA A 351 10.71 -3.92 4.85
C ALA A 351 10.70 -5.12 5.83
N ILE A 352 9.60 -5.88 5.84
CA ILE A 352 9.36 -7.03 6.72
C ILE A 352 9.99 -8.29 6.16
N THR A 353 9.83 -8.58 4.88
CA THR A 353 10.49 -9.75 4.28
C THR A 353 12.01 -9.64 4.37
N ASN A 354 12.58 -8.44 4.19
CA ASN A 354 13.99 -8.16 4.42
C ASN A 354 14.37 -8.39 5.89
N LYS A 355 13.61 -7.83 6.84
CA LYS A 355 13.86 -8.00 8.28
C LYS A 355 13.88 -9.47 8.70
N LEU A 356 12.90 -10.24 8.24
CA LEU A 356 12.78 -11.67 8.54
C LEU A 356 13.88 -12.48 7.85
N ALA A 357 14.21 -12.18 6.60
CA ALA A 357 15.25 -12.90 5.87
C ALA A 357 16.65 -12.66 6.46
N ASP A 358 16.98 -11.41 6.76
CA ASP A 358 18.25 -11.03 7.41
C ASP A 358 18.35 -11.67 8.80
N TYR A 359 17.28 -11.59 9.58
CA TYR A 359 17.21 -12.20 10.91
C TYR A 359 17.41 -13.71 10.85
N ALA A 360 16.75 -14.40 9.90
CA ALA A 360 16.88 -15.85 9.74
C ALA A 360 18.31 -16.25 9.33
N LEU A 361 18.91 -15.54 8.35
CA LEU A 361 20.31 -15.79 7.95
C LEU A 361 21.26 -15.64 9.14
N ARG A 362 21.20 -14.49 9.83
CA ARG A 362 22.10 -14.21 10.96
C ARG A 362 21.86 -15.14 12.14
N THR A 363 20.62 -15.52 12.41
CA THR A 363 20.28 -16.49 13.47
C THR A 363 20.91 -17.86 13.18
N VAL A 364 20.75 -18.39 11.97
CA VAL A 364 21.34 -19.68 11.60
C VAL A 364 22.87 -19.61 11.63
N LEU A 365 23.48 -18.53 11.14
CA LEU A 365 24.93 -18.34 11.19
C LEU A 365 25.47 -18.28 12.63
N ALA A 366 24.82 -17.51 13.51
CA ALA A 366 25.21 -17.37 14.90
C ALA A 366 25.14 -18.71 15.64
N LEU A 367 24.04 -19.47 15.45
CA LEU A 367 23.85 -20.78 16.07
C LEU A 367 24.85 -21.81 15.54
N LYS A 368 25.14 -21.82 14.22
CA LYS A 368 26.20 -22.66 13.64
C LYS A 368 27.58 -22.34 14.23
N ALA A 369 27.83 -21.08 14.57
CA ALA A 369 29.06 -20.63 15.20
C ALA A 369 29.10 -20.82 16.73
N GLY A 370 28.02 -21.32 17.35
CA GLY A 370 27.91 -21.46 18.81
C GLY A 370 27.82 -20.12 19.56
N THR A 371 27.33 -19.08 18.89
CA THR A 371 27.16 -17.73 19.45
C THR A 371 25.68 -17.39 19.62
N GLU A 372 25.39 -16.37 20.44
CA GLU A 372 24.01 -15.92 20.66
C GLU A 372 23.43 -15.30 19.37
N PRO A 373 22.22 -15.72 18.94
CA PRO A 373 21.52 -15.07 17.83
C PRO A 373 21.31 -13.56 18.07
N PRO A 374 21.20 -12.75 16.99
CA PRO A 374 20.76 -11.37 17.15
C PRO A 374 19.34 -11.35 17.77
N ALA A 375 19.02 -10.28 18.49
CA ALA A 375 17.64 -10.07 18.96
C ALA A 375 16.76 -9.56 17.81
N PHE A 376 15.53 -10.07 17.71
CA PHE A 376 14.53 -9.49 16.82
C PHE A 376 13.94 -8.24 17.46
N ALA A 377 14.10 -7.07 16.82
CA ALA A 377 13.57 -5.82 17.32
C ALA A 377 12.04 -5.82 17.28
N LYS A 378 11.40 -5.78 18.46
CA LYS A 378 9.95 -5.73 18.66
C LYS A 378 9.55 -4.39 19.28
N GLY A 379 9.11 -3.44 18.47
CA GLY A 379 8.64 -2.14 18.94
C GLY A 379 7.16 -2.14 19.35
N ALA A 380 6.84 -1.61 20.53
CA ALA A 380 5.46 -1.42 20.98
C ALA A 380 4.86 -0.13 20.42
N LEU A 381 3.58 -0.13 20.05
CA LEU A 381 2.89 1.11 19.64
C LEU A 381 2.93 2.16 20.76
N VAL A 382 3.23 3.40 20.41
CA VAL A 382 3.13 4.53 21.33
C VAL A 382 1.68 5.00 21.38
N THR A 383 1.05 4.95 22.57
CA THR A 383 -0.39 5.25 22.75
C THR A 383 -0.64 6.12 23.99
N GLY A 384 -1.89 6.52 24.22
CA GLY A 384 -2.32 7.17 25.46
C GLY A 384 -1.62 8.49 25.78
N ALA A 385 -1.26 8.69 27.05
CA ALA A 385 -0.62 9.92 27.52
C ALA A 385 0.75 10.18 26.87
N GLU A 386 1.48 9.12 26.52
CA GLU A 386 2.75 9.24 25.80
C GLU A 386 2.52 9.76 24.37
N ALA A 387 1.58 9.17 23.64
CA ALA A 387 1.23 9.66 22.30
C ALA A 387 0.75 11.12 22.33
N LYS A 388 -0.07 11.51 23.31
CA LYS A 388 -0.52 12.90 23.50
C LYS A 388 0.64 13.87 23.72
N ARG A 389 1.61 13.48 24.56
CA ARG A 389 2.80 14.29 24.82
C ARG A 389 3.68 14.44 23.58
N LEU A 390 3.89 13.33 22.85
CA LEU A 390 4.80 13.29 21.71
C LEU A 390 4.18 13.84 20.42
N SER A 391 2.85 13.90 20.30
CA SER A 391 2.13 14.54 19.19
C SER A 391 2.51 16.02 19.07
N GLY A 392 2.72 16.53 17.86
CA GLY A 392 3.08 17.93 17.64
C GLY A 392 3.62 18.22 16.24
N TRP A 393 3.85 19.51 15.99
CA TRP A 393 4.50 20.01 14.78
C TRP A 393 5.93 20.46 15.11
N PHE A 394 6.86 20.14 14.22
CA PHE A 394 8.28 20.40 14.37
C PHE A 394 8.83 21.03 13.10
N SER A 395 9.75 21.99 13.24
CA SER A 395 10.39 22.65 12.09
C SER A 395 11.84 23.03 12.37
N ASN A 396 12.60 23.18 11.28
CA ASN A 396 13.92 23.79 11.26
C ASN A 396 13.94 25.13 10.49
N GLY A 397 12.76 25.69 10.19
CA GLY A 397 12.58 26.91 9.40
C GLY A 397 12.59 26.70 7.88
N LYS A 398 12.95 25.51 7.38
CA LYS A 398 12.97 25.17 5.94
C LYS A 398 12.04 24.01 5.58
N ARG A 399 11.90 23.05 6.49
CA ARG A 399 11.07 21.85 6.34
C ARG A 399 10.31 21.62 7.64
N SER A 400 9.23 20.85 7.55
CA SER A 400 8.43 20.47 8.70
C SER A 400 8.28 18.95 8.85
N VAL A 401 8.04 18.52 10.08
CA VAL A 401 7.69 17.16 10.48
C VAL A 401 6.52 17.25 11.45
N SER A 402 5.55 16.36 11.31
CA SER A 402 4.44 16.24 12.24
C SER A 402 4.39 14.85 12.85
N THR A 403 4.06 14.78 14.14
CA THR A 403 3.60 13.55 14.79
C THR A 403 2.16 13.76 15.23
N ARG A 404 1.32 12.75 15.04
CA ARG A 404 -0.13 12.86 15.29
C ARG A 404 -0.70 11.57 15.84
N ILE A 405 -1.82 11.67 16.55
CA ILE A 405 -2.55 10.50 17.01
C ILE A 405 -3.52 10.06 15.91
N TYR A 406 -3.44 8.79 15.53
CA TYR A 406 -4.35 8.15 14.59
C TYR A 406 -4.80 6.82 15.19
N ASN A 407 -6.11 6.60 15.36
CA ASN A 407 -6.63 5.38 16.00
C ASN A 407 -5.92 5.03 17.33
N GLY A 408 -5.67 6.05 18.16
CA GLY A 408 -5.03 5.92 19.48
C GLY A 408 -3.52 5.69 19.47
N ARG A 409 -2.88 5.54 18.30
CA ARG A 409 -1.43 5.35 18.14
C ARG A 409 -0.76 6.59 17.57
N LEU A 410 0.50 6.81 17.93
CA LEU A 410 1.32 7.89 17.41
C LEU A 410 1.89 7.52 16.03
N VAL A 411 1.65 8.36 15.03
CA VAL A 411 2.20 8.23 13.69
C VAL A 411 3.08 9.44 13.36
N ILE A 412 4.12 9.23 12.57
CA ILE A 412 4.95 10.30 12.00
C ILE A 412 4.49 10.61 10.58
N ASP A 413 4.54 11.89 10.23
CA ASP A 413 4.38 12.38 8.88
C ASP A 413 5.53 13.36 8.59
N ALA A 414 6.53 12.86 7.87
CA ALA A 414 7.74 13.57 7.51
C ALA A 414 7.98 13.44 5.99
N PRO A 415 8.85 14.29 5.41
CA PRO A 415 9.29 14.11 4.03
C PRO A 415 9.85 12.70 3.83
N GLU A 416 9.20 11.91 2.96
CA GLU A 416 9.64 10.57 2.55
C GLU A 416 9.64 9.52 3.70
N LEU A 417 9.06 9.86 4.86
CA LEU A 417 8.94 8.96 6.01
C LEU A 417 7.56 9.11 6.65
N VAL A 418 6.77 8.04 6.55
CA VAL A 418 5.48 7.95 7.22
C VAL A 418 5.34 6.56 7.82
N GLY A 419 4.82 6.50 9.04
CA GLY A 419 4.43 5.23 9.66
C GLY A 419 4.19 5.35 11.15
N ASP A 420 3.93 4.21 11.79
CA ASP A 420 3.73 4.13 13.23
C ASP A 420 5.04 4.40 13.99
N ILE A 421 5.01 5.33 14.95
CA ILE A 421 6.10 5.47 15.92
C ILE A 421 5.94 4.38 16.98
N ARG A 422 6.98 3.55 17.11
CA ARG A 422 7.03 2.46 18.08
C ARG A 422 8.17 2.66 19.07
N ARG A 423 7.96 2.24 20.31
CA ARG A 423 8.94 2.27 21.39
C ARG A 423 9.68 0.95 21.50
N THR A 424 11.00 1.01 21.60
CA THR A 424 11.91 -0.12 21.82
C THR A 424 12.66 0.07 23.14
N ALA A 425 13.48 -0.91 23.53
CA ALA A 425 14.34 -0.79 24.72
C ALA A 425 15.37 0.34 24.62
N THR A 426 15.72 0.79 23.41
CA THR A 426 16.79 1.76 23.15
C THR A 426 16.30 3.11 22.62
N GLY A 427 14.99 3.32 22.51
CA GLY A 427 14.40 4.56 21.99
C GLY A 427 13.19 4.32 21.09
N TYR A 428 12.98 5.20 20.12
CA TYR A 428 11.87 5.12 19.17
C TYR A 428 12.34 4.60 17.80
N ILE A 429 11.43 3.97 17.08
CA ILE A 429 11.58 3.56 15.68
C ILE A 429 10.32 3.96 14.91
N VAL A 430 10.40 4.01 13.58
CA VAL A 430 9.21 4.13 12.73
C VAL A 430 9.05 2.81 12.01
N GLU A 431 7.99 2.08 12.32
CA GLU A 431 7.80 0.75 11.78
C GLU A 431 6.32 0.37 11.69
N ASP A 432 5.89 0.06 10.46
CA ASP A 432 4.59 -0.51 10.15
C ASP A 432 4.74 -1.62 9.08
N ALA A 433 3.66 -1.90 8.34
CA ALA A 433 3.67 -2.92 7.29
C ALA A 433 4.54 -2.56 6.08
N GLN A 434 4.62 -1.28 5.70
CA GLN A 434 5.30 -0.80 4.49
C GLN A 434 6.63 -0.11 4.83
N THR A 435 6.68 0.58 5.97
CA THR A 435 7.83 1.36 6.41
C THR A 435 8.61 0.61 7.48
N ARG A 436 9.92 0.49 7.29
CA ARG A 436 10.87 0.13 8.36
C ARG A 436 11.95 1.20 8.44
N PHE A 437 12.10 1.77 9.61
CA PHE A 437 13.10 2.77 9.94
C PHE A 437 13.74 2.43 11.28
N GLU A 438 15.05 2.21 11.30
CA GLU A 438 15.71 1.52 12.42
C GLU A 438 15.91 2.37 13.69
N ALA A 439 15.94 3.70 13.59
CA ALA A 439 16.04 4.57 14.76
C ALA A 439 15.43 5.94 14.48
N LEU A 440 14.46 6.34 15.30
CA LEU A 440 13.93 7.69 15.36
C LEU A 440 14.44 8.35 16.64
N ALA A 441 15.23 9.40 16.49
CA ALA A 441 15.64 10.21 17.63
C ALA A 441 14.55 11.25 17.92
N LEU A 442 13.89 11.10 19.07
CA LEU A 442 12.80 11.95 19.54
C LEU A 442 13.02 12.21 21.03
N ALA A 443 12.99 13.47 21.44
CA ALA A 443 13.10 13.82 22.86
C ALA A 443 11.87 13.33 23.63
N ASP A 444 12.05 12.81 24.85
CA ASP A 444 10.93 12.31 25.67
C ASP A 444 9.94 13.41 26.06
N ASP A 445 10.41 14.66 26.21
CA ASP A 445 9.59 15.87 26.41
C ASP A 445 9.05 16.45 25.10
N ALA A 446 9.40 15.81 23.99
CA ALA A 446 9.07 16.16 22.63
C ALA A 446 9.55 17.56 22.21
N SER A 447 10.59 18.11 22.85
CA SER A 447 11.17 19.41 22.48
C SER A 447 11.79 19.43 21.07
N TRP A 448 12.24 18.27 20.57
CA TRP A 448 12.77 18.11 19.22
C TRP A 448 12.60 16.68 18.69
N ILE A 449 12.65 16.55 17.36
CA ILE A 449 12.69 15.27 16.63
C ILE A 449 13.77 15.33 15.56
N GLU A 450 14.41 14.22 15.24
CA GLU A 450 15.43 14.12 14.20
C GLU A 450 15.08 13.02 13.20
N VAL A 451 14.96 13.40 11.93
CA VAL A 451 14.58 12.53 10.82
C VAL A 451 15.61 12.68 9.71
N GLY A 452 16.17 11.56 9.24
CA GLY A 452 17.18 11.56 8.18
C GLY A 452 18.45 12.36 8.54
N GLY A 453 18.84 12.39 9.81
CA GLY A 453 19.97 13.18 10.32
C GLY A 453 19.72 14.69 10.39
N VAL A 454 18.47 15.13 10.20
CA VAL A 454 18.07 16.54 10.30
C VAL A 454 17.20 16.72 11.54
N ARG A 455 17.60 17.63 12.43
CA ARG A 455 16.85 17.96 13.65
C ARG A 455 15.83 19.08 13.41
N TYR A 456 14.66 18.92 14.01
CA TYR A 456 13.51 19.83 13.98
C TYR A 456 13.10 20.16 15.42
N ALA A 457 12.84 21.43 15.72
CA ALA A 457 12.38 21.89 17.03
C ALA A 457 10.85 21.93 17.06
N ARG A 458 10.24 21.59 18.19
CA ARG A 458 8.80 21.71 18.40
C ARG A 458 8.37 23.19 18.30
N GLY A 459 7.23 23.43 17.66
CA GLY A 459 6.63 24.76 17.58
C GLY A 459 5.13 24.71 17.32
N GLU A 460 4.54 25.87 17.12
CA GLU A 460 3.18 25.98 16.60
C GLU A 460 3.20 25.98 15.08
N MET A 461 2.28 25.23 14.46
CA MET A 461 2.16 25.20 13.01
C MET A 461 1.63 26.57 12.51
N PRO A 462 2.43 27.35 11.75
CA PRO A 462 1.97 28.62 11.22
C PRO A 462 0.89 28.40 10.16
N GLU A 463 0.05 29.41 9.92
CA GLU A 463 -0.84 29.42 8.74
C GLU A 463 0.05 29.41 7.48
N PRO A 464 -0.01 28.36 6.64
CA PRO A 464 0.81 28.28 5.46
C PRO A 464 0.25 29.20 4.36
N PRO A 465 1.12 29.76 3.50
CA PRO A 465 0.66 30.52 2.34
C PRO A 465 -0.16 29.63 1.40
N LEU A 466 -1.02 30.26 0.61
CA LEU A 466 -1.68 29.54 -0.50
C LEU A 466 -0.63 29.15 -1.56
N PRO A 467 -0.76 27.97 -2.19
CA PRO A 467 0.08 27.60 -3.31
C PRO A 467 -0.04 28.61 -4.45
N ASN A 468 1.02 28.72 -5.25
CA ASN A 468 0.91 29.44 -6.52
C ASN A 468 -0.08 28.74 -7.46
N ALA A 469 -0.62 29.47 -8.44
CA ALA A 469 -1.67 28.97 -9.33
C ALA A 469 -1.26 27.71 -10.14
N GLU A 470 0.01 27.60 -10.52
CA GLU A 470 0.52 26.42 -11.23
C GLU A 470 0.42 25.19 -10.33
N LEU A 471 1.04 25.22 -9.15
CA LEU A 471 0.99 24.11 -8.18
C LEU A 471 -0.45 23.77 -7.77
N ALA A 472 -1.26 24.78 -7.45
CA ALA A 472 -2.67 24.59 -7.11
C ALA A 472 -3.44 23.83 -8.19
N SER A 473 -3.14 24.10 -9.48
CA SER A 473 -3.78 23.42 -10.60
C SER A 473 -3.36 21.95 -10.77
N LEU A 474 -2.18 21.57 -10.27
CA LEU A 474 -1.66 20.20 -10.36
C LEU A 474 -2.18 19.30 -9.22
N VAL A 475 -2.49 19.86 -8.06
CA VAL A 475 -2.95 19.10 -6.89
C VAL A 475 -4.22 18.30 -7.24
N GLY A 476 -4.19 17.01 -6.89
CA GLY A 476 -5.30 16.09 -7.15
C GLY A 476 -4.85 14.67 -7.48
N ASP A 477 -5.83 13.86 -7.86
CA ASP A 477 -5.68 12.43 -8.13
C ASP A 477 -5.77 12.15 -9.63
N TYR A 478 -4.96 11.19 -10.08
CA TYR A 478 -4.80 10.79 -11.47
C TYR A 478 -4.73 9.26 -11.59
N GLY A 479 -5.19 8.74 -12.73
CA GLY A 479 -5.10 7.32 -13.06
C GLY A 479 -6.29 6.50 -12.56
N TRP A 480 -5.99 5.43 -11.81
CA TRP A 480 -6.97 4.39 -11.48
C TRP A 480 -7.13 4.22 -9.97
N ALA A 481 -8.32 3.81 -9.53
CA ALA A 481 -8.64 3.67 -8.11
C ALA A 481 -7.79 2.62 -7.37
N HIS A 482 -7.29 1.59 -8.07
CA HIS A 482 -6.44 0.54 -7.50
C HIS A 482 -4.95 0.90 -7.47
N ASN A 483 -4.55 2.04 -8.05
CA ASN A 483 -3.19 2.57 -8.01
C ASN A 483 -3.17 4.05 -8.43
N VAL A 484 -3.51 4.92 -7.48
CA VAL A 484 -3.68 6.36 -7.71
C VAL A 484 -2.30 7.04 -7.79
N LEU A 485 -2.09 7.84 -8.83
CA LEU A 485 -1.03 8.85 -8.86
C LEU A 485 -1.61 10.13 -8.24
N ARG A 486 -1.02 10.58 -7.13
CA ARG A 486 -1.50 11.78 -6.42
C ARG A 486 -0.44 12.85 -6.38
N ILE A 487 -0.84 14.06 -6.76
CA ILE A 487 -0.03 15.27 -6.60
C ILE A 487 -0.57 16.07 -5.42
N TYR A 488 0.31 16.48 -4.54
CA TYR A 488 -0.02 17.29 -3.37
C TYR A 488 1.09 18.27 -3.09
N GLU A 489 0.77 19.34 -2.36
CA GLU A 489 1.76 20.32 -1.91
C GLU A 489 2.31 19.89 -0.55
N ARG A 490 3.60 20.14 -0.28
CA ARG A 490 4.20 20.13 1.06
C ARG A 490 5.33 21.15 1.15
N ASP A 491 5.30 21.97 2.19
CA ASP A 491 6.20 23.11 2.40
C ASP A 491 6.28 24.02 1.14
N GLY A 492 5.15 24.24 0.46
CA GLY A 492 5.06 25.04 -0.77
C GLY A 492 5.62 24.38 -2.05
N ARG A 493 5.86 23.06 -2.03
CA ARG A 493 6.49 22.31 -3.13
C ARG A 493 5.60 21.16 -3.62
N PRO A 494 5.67 20.79 -4.91
CA PRO A 494 4.96 19.62 -5.42
C PRO A 494 5.63 18.34 -4.93
N PHE A 495 4.81 17.44 -4.42
CA PHE A 495 5.17 16.05 -4.15
C PHE A 495 4.26 15.13 -4.96
N VAL A 496 4.78 13.94 -5.25
CA VAL A 496 4.01 12.85 -5.88
C VAL A 496 3.94 11.66 -4.93
N TRP A 497 2.79 10.99 -4.97
CA TRP A 497 2.59 9.65 -4.47
C TRP A 497 2.22 8.72 -5.63
N ILE A 498 2.97 7.63 -5.85
CA ILE A 498 2.67 6.63 -6.89
C ILE A 498 3.18 5.23 -6.47
N GLU A 499 2.59 4.16 -6.99
CA GLU A 499 2.93 2.76 -6.66
C GLU A 499 2.94 2.47 -5.15
N TRP A 500 2.13 3.19 -4.37
CA TRP A 500 1.96 3.01 -2.93
C TRP A 500 3.22 3.19 -2.07
N THR A 501 4.34 3.55 -2.68
CA THR A 501 5.68 3.52 -2.06
C THR A 501 6.55 4.71 -2.44
N GLU A 502 6.37 5.25 -3.64
CA GLU A 502 7.12 6.42 -4.07
C GLU A 502 6.43 7.67 -3.54
N HIS A 503 7.01 8.26 -2.50
CA HIS A 503 6.59 9.53 -1.94
C HIS A 503 7.77 10.49 -2.01
N THR A 504 7.81 11.37 -3.01
CA THR A 504 8.99 12.22 -3.23
C THR A 504 8.67 13.63 -3.70
N GLU A 505 9.60 14.54 -3.43
CA GLU A 505 9.58 15.93 -3.89
C GLU A 505 9.87 15.98 -5.40
N LEU A 506 9.06 16.73 -6.14
CA LEU A 506 9.26 16.95 -7.57
C LEU A 506 9.98 18.28 -7.83
N THR A 507 10.94 18.27 -8.76
CA THR A 507 11.64 19.49 -9.17
C THR A 507 11.11 19.99 -10.51
N ARG A 508 10.58 21.21 -10.55
CA ARG A 508 10.15 21.84 -11.81
C ARG A 508 11.32 22.04 -12.75
N THR A 509 11.21 21.57 -13.98
CA THR A 509 12.25 21.72 -15.02
C THR A 509 11.78 22.55 -16.21
N ALA A 510 10.47 22.56 -16.49
CA ALA A 510 9.82 23.46 -17.43
C ALA A 510 8.35 23.66 -17.00
N ALA A 511 7.59 24.46 -17.75
CA ALA A 511 6.14 24.54 -17.58
C ALA A 511 5.52 23.15 -17.72
N ASP A 512 4.67 22.77 -16.77
CA ASP A 512 3.99 21.47 -16.73
C ASP A 512 4.95 20.27 -16.80
N ARG A 513 6.23 20.42 -16.44
CA ARG A 513 7.23 19.35 -16.45
C ARG A 513 8.07 19.31 -15.18
N TYR A 514 8.07 18.16 -14.53
CA TYR A 514 8.66 17.95 -13.22
C TYR A 514 9.51 16.69 -13.19
N ALA A 515 10.76 16.82 -12.72
CA ALA A 515 11.70 15.71 -12.60
C ALA A 515 11.64 15.07 -11.21
N PHE A 516 11.85 13.75 -11.18
CA PHE A 516 12.06 12.99 -9.94
C PHE A 516 13.50 13.14 -9.43
N PRO A 517 13.74 12.94 -8.12
CA PRO A 517 15.09 12.87 -7.57
C PRO A 517 15.89 11.70 -8.15
N LEU A 518 17.20 11.90 -8.33
CA LEU A 518 18.07 10.93 -8.99
C LEU A 518 18.54 9.79 -8.07
N ASP A 519 18.60 10.02 -6.77
CA ASP A 519 19.28 9.18 -5.78
C ASP A 519 18.34 8.24 -5.00
N ARG A 520 17.04 8.57 -4.96
CA ARG A 520 16.08 7.90 -4.05
C ARG A 520 14.69 7.65 -4.63
N SER A 521 14.51 7.89 -5.93
CA SER A 521 13.24 7.64 -6.62
C SER A 521 13.21 6.29 -7.31
N LEU A 522 12.02 5.73 -7.50
CA LEU A 522 11.73 4.65 -8.44
C LEU A 522 11.83 5.08 -9.93
N TYR A 523 11.73 6.39 -10.20
CA TYR A 523 11.67 7.00 -11.53
C TYR A 523 12.81 7.98 -11.83
N PRO A 524 14.08 7.70 -11.44
CA PRO A 524 15.17 8.65 -11.66
C PRO A 524 15.35 8.87 -13.17
N PHE A 525 15.73 10.10 -13.54
CA PHE A 525 15.89 10.53 -14.94
C PHE A 525 14.59 10.60 -15.78
N GLU A 526 13.45 10.20 -15.24
CA GLU A 526 12.14 10.42 -15.84
C GLU A 526 11.51 11.73 -15.35
N ALA A 527 10.43 12.14 -16.00
CA ALA A 527 9.70 13.33 -15.63
C ALA A 527 8.19 13.09 -15.75
N LEU A 528 7.44 13.69 -14.82
CA LEU A 528 6.01 13.89 -14.97
C LEU A 528 5.75 15.09 -15.87
N THR A 529 4.86 14.90 -16.84
CA THR A 529 4.32 16.00 -17.65
C THR A 529 2.81 16.09 -17.49
N PHE A 530 2.26 17.31 -17.56
CA PHE A 530 0.82 17.52 -17.38
C PHE A 530 0.16 18.00 -18.68
N GLU A 531 -0.97 17.38 -19.01
CA GLU A 531 -1.83 17.78 -20.12
C GLU A 531 -2.87 18.79 -19.64
N ARG A 532 -3.14 19.81 -20.45
CA ARG A 532 -4.20 20.79 -20.20
C ARG A 532 -5.20 20.85 -21.34
N ASP A 533 -6.46 21.12 -21.01
CA ASP A 533 -7.49 21.44 -22.00
C ASP A 533 -7.35 22.88 -22.54
N THR A 534 -8.21 23.26 -23.48
CA THR A 534 -8.23 24.61 -24.06
C THR A 534 -8.59 25.72 -23.07
N ALA A 535 -9.16 25.38 -21.91
CA ALA A 535 -9.46 26.30 -20.82
C ALA A 535 -8.31 26.39 -19.80
N GLY A 536 -7.22 25.63 -19.99
CA GLY A 536 -6.05 25.60 -19.12
C GLY A 536 -6.18 24.65 -17.92
N ASN A 537 -7.26 23.87 -17.83
CA ASN A 537 -7.43 22.90 -16.75
C ASN A 537 -6.56 21.68 -17.00
N VAL A 538 -5.89 21.18 -15.96
CA VAL A 538 -5.15 19.92 -16.05
C VAL A 538 -6.12 18.75 -16.24
N THR A 539 -5.90 17.95 -17.28
CA THR A 539 -6.75 16.79 -17.63
C THR A 539 -6.07 15.45 -17.43
N ALA A 540 -4.74 15.40 -17.42
CA ALA A 540 -3.97 14.19 -17.19
C ALA A 540 -2.53 14.48 -16.77
N ALA A 541 -1.87 13.49 -16.20
CA ALA A 541 -0.42 13.41 -16.06
C ALA A 541 0.12 12.31 -16.98
N ASP A 542 1.33 12.47 -17.51
CA ASP A 542 2.07 11.45 -18.25
C ASP A 542 3.39 11.15 -17.54
N LEU A 543 3.67 9.84 -17.37
CA LEU A 543 4.92 9.32 -16.83
C LEU A 543 5.45 8.23 -17.75
N GLY A 544 6.55 8.51 -18.44
CA GLY A 544 7.19 7.52 -19.32
C GLY A 544 6.32 7.04 -20.48
N GLY A 545 5.34 7.85 -20.94
CA GLY A 545 4.36 7.46 -21.95
C GLY A 545 3.11 6.78 -21.42
N ILE A 546 2.97 6.65 -20.09
CA ILE A 546 1.75 6.17 -19.44
C ILE A 546 0.90 7.39 -19.07
N ARG A 547 -0.30 7.45 -19.64
CA ARG A 547 -1.25 8.54 -19.39
C ARG A 547 -2.17 8.22 -18.22
N PHE A 548 -2.14 9.08 -17.19
CA PHE A 548 -2.97 9.05 -15.99
C PHE A 548 -4.04 10.14 -16.06
N PRO A 549 -5.29 9.83 -16.43
CA PRO A 549 -6.36 10.83 -16.50
C PRO A 549 -6.64 11.42 -15.12
N ARG A 550 -6.90 12.73 -15.03
CA ARG A 550 -7.33 13.37 -13.78
C ARG A 550 -8.70 12.85 -13.37
N ARG A 551 -8.87 12.51 -12.08
CA ARG A 551 -10.08 11.85 -11.56
C ARG A 551 -10.54 12.50 -10.26
N ASP A 552 -11.85 12.47 -10.05
CA ASP A 552 -12.49 12.78 -8.77
C ASP A 552 -13.28 11.54 -8.36
N PHE A 553 -12.58 10.60 -7.71
CA PHE A 553 -13.16 9.31 -7.33
C PHE A 553 -14.38 9.46 -6.43
N GLY A 554 -14.36 10.46 -5.56
CA GLY A 554 -15.52 10.81 -4.75
C GLY A 554 -16.73 11.13 -5.61
N ALA A 555 -16.56 11.96 -6.66
CA ALA A 555 -17.68 12.42 -7.50
C ALA A 555 -18.31 11.28 -8.30
N GLU A 556 -17.48 10.32 -8.70
CA GLU A 556 -17.94 9.11 -9.37
C GLU A 556 -18.78 8.23 -8.44
N VAL A 557 -18.32 7.99 -7.21
CA VAL A 557 -19.06 7.18 -6.22
C VAL A 557 -20.38 7.87 -5.87
N GLU A 558 -20.34 9.18 -5.62
CA GLU A 558 -21.51 9.97 -5.29
C GLU A 558 -22.55 9.96 -6.42
N ALA A 559 -22.13 10.14 -7.68
CA ALA A 559 -23.02 10.07 -8.83
C ALA A 559 -23.74 8.71 -8.93
N ASN A 560 -23.02 7.62 -8.66
CA ASN A 560 -23.60 6.27 -8.67
C ASN A 560 -24.63 6.08 -7.54
N ILE A 561 -24.36 6.58 -6.34
CA ILE A 561 -25.31 6.51 -5.21
C ILE A 561 -26.56 7.33 -5.54
N ARG A 562 -26.38 8.58 -6.00
CA ARG A 562 -27.51 9.46 -6.37
C ARG A 562 -28.40 8.84 -7.45
N ALA A 563 -27.81 8.18 -8.45
CA ALA A 563 -28.56 7.46 -9.48
C ALA A 563 -29.40 6.32 -8.88
N GLY A 564 -28.83 5.53 -7.96
CA GLY A 564 -29.54 4.47 -7.23
C GLY A 564 -30.67 5.01 -6.34
N VAL A 565 -30.42 6.11 -5.63
CA VAL A 565 -31.43 6.78 -4.80
C VAL A 565 -32.57 7.31 -5.66
N GLN A 566 -32.26 8.01 -6.76
CA GLN A 566 -33.27 8.55 -7.67
C GLN A 566 -34.17 7.46 -8.25
N ALA A 567 -33.62 6.28 -8.51
CA ALA A 567 -34.39 5.14 -9.02
C ALA A 567 -35.39 4.55 -8.01
N ASN A 568 -35.16 4.67 -6.69
CA ASN A 568 -36.01 4.04 -5.67
C ASN A 568 -36.10 4.79 -4.33
N PHE A 569 -36.17 6.13 -4.34
CA PHE A 569 -36.22 6.90 -3.10
C PHE A 569 -37.43 6.57 -2.23
N ALA A 570 -38.62 6.46 -2.83
CA ALA A 570 -39.85 6.16 -2.10
C ALA A 570 -39.79 4.78 -1.40
N GLY A 571 -39.24 3.77 -2.07
CA GLY A 571 -39.06 2.43 -1.50
C GLY A 571 -38.03 2.42 -0.37
N LEU A 572 -36.90 3.11 -0.54
CA LEU A 572 -35.87 3.27 0.50
C LEU A 572 -36.47 3.94 1.75
N ARG A 573 -37.20 5.05 1.58
CA ARG A 573 -37.82 5.78 2.69
C ARG A 573 -38.90 4.94 3.38
N ALA A 574 -39.76 4.27 2.62
CA ALA A 574 -40.81 3.41 3.18
C ALA A 574 -40.23 2.24 3.99
N ALA A 575 -39.20 1.56 3.45
CA ALA A 575 -38.53 0.45 4.14
C ALA A 575 -37.83 0.91 5.42
N ALA A 576 -37.17 2.08 5.39
CA ALA A 576 -36.51 2.65 6.55
C ALA A 576 -37.50 3.06 7.66
N LEU A 577 -38.63 3.68 7.30
CA LEU A 577 -39.68 4.08 8.25
C LEU A 577 -40.42 2.88 8.87
N ALA A 578 -40.55 1.78 8.12
CA ALA A 578 -41.15 0.53 8.61
C ALA A 578 -40.21 -0.26 9.54
N ALA A 579 -38.90 0.01 9.50
CA ALA A 579 -37.91 -0.67 10.32
C ALA A 579 -37.86 -0.09 11.74
N THR A 580 -37.54 -0.94 12.72
CA THR A 580 -37.38 -0.53 14.12
C THR A 580 -35.90 -0.51 14.51
N PRO A 581 -35.47 0.45 15.37
CA PRO A 581 -34.13 0.44 15.95
C PRO A 581 -33.82 -0.88 16.67
N PRO A 582 -32.54 -1.28 16.76
CA PRO A 582 -32.17 -2.46 17.53
C PRO A 582 -32.49 -2.24 19.01
N GLN A 583 -32.88 -3.31 19.71
CA GLN A 583 -33.08 -3.26 21.15
C GLN A 583 -31.74 -3.20 21.87
N GLU A 584 -31.60 -2.33 22.86
CA GLU A 584 -30.42 -2.21 23.71
C GLU A 584 -30.81 -2.24 25.20
N PRO A 585 -29.89 -2.67 26.08
CA PRO A 585 -30.13 -2.59 27.52
C PRO A 585 -30.33 -1.13 27.97
N PRO A 586 -30.93 -0.90 29.15
CA PRO A 586 -31.07 0.45 29.69
C PRO A 586 -29.73 1.20 29.72
N THR A 587 -29.72 2.40 29.18
CA THR A 587 -28.51 3.23 29.10
C THR A 587 -28.31 4.04 30.39
N ALA A 588 -27.06 4.40 30.68
CA ALA A 588 -26.70 5.09 31.92
C ALA A 588 -27.24 6.52 32.00
N LYS A 589 -27.46 7.18 30.86
CA LYS A 589 -27.94 8.57 30.77
C LYS A 589 -29.23 8.65 29.96
N PRO A 590 -30.21 9.48 30.38
CA PRO A 590 -31.35 9.83 29.54
C PRO A 590 -30.90 10.74 28.38
N SER A 591 -31.71 10.79 27.32
CA SER A 591 -31.47 11.73 26.21
C SER A 591 -31.97 13.13 26.57
N ASP A 592 -31.09 14.13 26.41
CA ASP A 592 -31.35 15.57 26.58
C ASP A 592 -30.84 16.31 25.34
N LEU A 593 -31.54 16.11 24.22
CA LEU A 593 -31.23 16.75 22.95
C LEU A 593 -31.50 18.26 23.05
N TYR A 594 -30.44 19.04 22.83
CA TYR A 594 -30.41 20.48 22.93
C TYR A 594 -29.98 21.09 21.60
N ALA A 595 -30.66 22.15 21.17
CA ALA A 595 -30.36 22.82 19.91
C ALA A 595 -28.99 23.50 19.98
N ILE A 596 -28.13 23.26 19.00
CA ILE A 596 -26.77 23.84 18.96
C ILE A 596 -26.83 25.38 19.00
N THR A 597 -27.78 25.97 18.27
CA THR A 597 -27.98 27.43 18.21
C THR A 597 -28.55 28.02 19.50
N ALA A 598 -29.10 27.21 20.41
CA ALA A 598 -29.46 27.66 21.75
C ALA A 598 -28.23 27.77 22.66
N ALA A 599 -27.20 26.92 22.45
CA ALA A 599 -25.92 27.02 23.16
C ALA A 599 -25.09 28.22 22.66
N ASP A 600 -25.05 28.45 21.34
CA ASP A 600 -24.45 29.64 20.74
C ASP A 600 -25.21 30.03 19.46
N PRO A 601 -25.96 31.16 19.44
CA PRO A 601 -26.77 31.57 18.31
C PRO A 601 -25.95 32.05 17.10
N THR A 602 -24.64 32.19 17.23
CA THR A 602 -23.75 32.62 16.15
C THR A 602 -23.13 31.47 15.36
N ILE A 603 -23.32 30.22 15.81
CA ILE A 603 -22.97 29.03 15.02
C ILE A 603 -23.89 28.96 13.79
N ARG A 604 -23.31 28.73 12.61
CA ARG A 604 -24.06 28.63 11.36
C ARG A 604 -24.47 27.19 11.09
N LEU A 605 -25.63 27.02 10.48
CA LEU A 605 -26.16 25.73 10.06
C LEU A 605 -26.22 25.67 8.53
N ASP A 606 -25.69 24.61 7.96
CA ASP A 606 -25.85 24.19 6.57
C ASP A 606 -26.20 22.70 6.58
N VAL A 607 -27.35 22.39 7.19
CA VAL A 607 -27.77 21.00 7.42
C VAL A 607 -28.02 20.33 6.08
N ARG A 608 -27.02 19.59 5.58
CA ARG A 608 -26.95 19.15 4.17
C ARG A 608 -28.10 18.24 3.77
N TYR A 609 -28.56 17.43 4.72
CA TYR A 609 -29.68 16.52 4.54
C TYR A 609 -31.05 17.21 4.61
N ALA A 610 -31.14 18.52 4.86
CA ALA A 610 -32.37 19.30 4.64
C ALA A 610 -32.46 19.88 3.21
N GLY A 611 -31.42 19.72 2.40
CA GLY A 611 -31.37 20.15 0.99
C GLY A 611 -30.99 19.01 0.05
N THR A 612 -30.58 19.34 -1.17
CA THR A 612 -30.12 18.37 -2.20
C THR A 612 -28.59 18.27 -2.28
N ASN A 613 -27.87 19.14 -1.58
CA ASN A 613 -26.40 19.14 -1.57
C ASN A 613 -25.87 18.13 -0.54
N ASN A 614 -26.13 16.85 -0.79
CA ASN A 614 -25.65 15.73 0.00
C ASN A 614 -25.50 14.48 -0.89
N PHE A 615 -24.82 13.45 -0.41
CA PHE A 615 -24.53 12.25 -1.19
C PHE A 615 -25.77 11.48 -1.66
N MET A 616 -26.94 11.68 -1.03
CA MET A 616 -28.22 11.10 -1.47
C MET A 616 -28.88 11.91 -2.60
N GLY A 617 -28.50 13.18 -2.79
CA GLY A 617 -29.03 14.07 -3.82
C GLY A 617 -30.47 14.55 -3.58
N VAL A 618 -31.06 14.25 -2.43
CA VAL A 618 -32.45 14.58 -2.09
C VAL A 618 -32.57 15.04 -0.63
N PRO A 619 -33.56 15.89 -0.29
CA PRO A 619 -33.83 16.26 1.10
C PRO A 619 -34.36 15.07 1.90
N ILE A 620 -33.77 14.85 3.08
CA ILE A 620 -34.15 13.80 4.03
C ILE A 620 -34.83 14.38 5.27
N TYR A 621 -34.34 15.53 5.75
CA TYR A 621 -34.94 16.28 6.84
C TYR A 621 -35.93 17.31 6.29
N GLU A 622 -37.01 17.57 7.03
CA GLU A 622 -37.96 18.63 6.66
C GLU A 622 -37.53 20.02 7.15
N SER A 623 -36.55 20.08 8.06
CA SER A 623 -36.03 21.33 8.62
C SER A 623 -34.50 21.31 8.79
N ALA A 624 -33.88 22.47 8.58
CA ALA A 624 -32.44 22.67 8.77
C ALA A 624 -32.11 23.00 10.24
N ARG A 625 -32.33 22.04 11.13
CA ARG A 625 -32.03 22.12 12.56
C ARG A 625 -30.92 21.13 12.94
N ALA A 626 -30.20 21.43 14.02
CA ALA A 626 -29.15 20.57 14.54
C ALA A 626 -29.23 20.49 16.07
N TYR A 627 -29.25 19.27 16.59
CA TYR A 627 -29.32 18.97 18.02
C TYR A 627 -28.16 18.07 18.43
N LEU A 628 -27.68 18.26 19.66
CA LEU A 628 -26.72 17.37 20.31
C LEU A 628 -27.19 17.11 21.74
N GLN A 629 -26.63 16.11 22.41
CA GLN A 629 -26.76 16.03 23.87
C GLN A 629 -26.25 17.33 24.48
N ARG A 630 -26.96 17.88 25.49
CA ARG A 630 -26.62 19.19 26.08
C ARG A 630 -25.12 19.38 26.39
N PRO A 631 -24.41 18.43 27.05
CA PRO A 631 -22.99 18.59 27.31
C PRO A 631 -22.14 18.73 26.03
N ALA A 632 -22.50 18.01 24.96
CA ALA A 632 -21.84 18.11 23.67
C ALA A 632 -22.13 19.45 22.97
N ALA A 633 -23.36 19.96 23.04
CA ALA A 633 -23.71 21.28 22.51
C ALA A 633 -22.96 22.42 23.22
N GLU A 634 -22.85 22.35 24.55
CA GLU A 634 -22.10 23.32 25.37
C GLU A 634 -20.59 23.23 25.10
N ALA A 635 -20.06 22.02 24.92
CA ALA A 635 -18.67 21.83 24.50
C ALA A 635 -18.41 22.44 23.12
N LEU A 636 -19.31 22.20 22.15
CA LEU A 636 -19.20 22.77 20.81
C LEU A 636 -19.25 24.31 20.81
N ALA A 637 -20.03 24.92 21.72
CA ALA A 637 -20.00 26.37 21.90
C ALA A 637 -18.61 26.87 22.36
N ARG A 638 -17.91 26.14 23.24
CA ARG A 638 -16.52 26.48 23.63
C ARG A 638 -15.54 26.31 22.48
N VAL A 639 -15.68 25.25 21.68
CA VAL A 639 -14.93 25.06 20.43
C VAL A 639 -15.12 26.27 19.50
N HIS A 640 -16.37 26.71 19.32
CA HIS A 640 -16.67 27.87 18.49
C HIS A 640 -15.95 29.13 18.99
N GLN A 641 -15.98 29.39 20.30
CA GLN A 641 -15.26 30.53 20.87
C GLN A 641 -13.74 30.43 20.70
N ALA A 642 -13.17 29.22 20.71
CA ALA A 642 -11.75 29.00 20.47
C ALA A 642 -11.35 29.33 19.02
N VAL A 643 -12.08 28.82 18.03
CA VAL A 643 -11.76 29.06 16.60
C VAL A 643 -12.07 30.50 16.16
N ARG A 644 -13.01 31.18 16.82
CA ARG A 644 -13.28 32.62 16.58
C ARG A 644 -12.10 33.52 16.87
N LYS A 645 -11.28 33.17 17.87
CA LYS A 645 -10.03 33.89 18.17
C LYS A 645 -9.02 33.80 17.03
N ARG A 646 -9.16 32.80 16.14
CA ARG A 646 -8.35 32.58 14.94
C ARG A 646 -8.99 33.11 13.66
N GLY A 647 -10.14 33.79 13.74
CA GLY A 647 -10.81 34.35 12.56
C GLY A 647 -11.79 33.39 11.86
N TYR A 648 -12.15 32.26 12.49
CA TYR A 648 -13.08 31.29 11.92
C TYR A 648 -14.34 31.11 12.78
N GLY A 649 -15.45 30.73 12.16
CA GLY A 649 -16.66 30.26 12.84
C GLY A 649 -16.96 28.80 12.50
N LEU A 650 -17.90 28.18 13.22
CA LEU A 650 -18.34 26.81 12.95
C LEU A 650 -19.55 26.79 12.00
N LEU A 651 -19.50 25.88 11.02
CA LEU A 651 -20.60 25.57 10.11
C LEU A 651 -20.98 24.10 10.27
N ILE A 652 -22.20 23.84 10.75
CA ILE A 652 -22.69 22.48 11.04
C ILE A 652 -23.38 21.89 9.83
N TYR A 653 -22.92 20.72 9.39
CA TYR A 653 -23.47 19.94 8.27
C TYR A 653 -24.47 18.88 8.73
N ASP A 654 -24.21 18.21 9.85
CA ASP A 654 -25.13 17.26 10.49
C ASP A 654 -24.83 17.11 11.99
N ALA A 655 -25.80 16.63 12.76
CA ALA A 655 -25.66 16.38 14.19
C ALA A 655 -26.56 15.19 14.61
N TYR A 656 -27.53 15.38 15.49
CA TYR A 656 -28.51 14.33 15.78
C TYR A 656 -29.24 13.89 14.51
N ARG A 657 -29.18 12.58 14.23
CA ARG A 657 -29.81 11.94 13.06
C ARG A 657 -30.80 10.88 13.54
N PRO A 658 -32.10 10.95 13.19
CA PRO A 658 -33.04 9.90 13.54
C PRO A 658 -32.59 8.53 12.99
N TRP A 659 -32.75 7.46 13.77
CA TRP A 659 -32.24 6.13 13.39
C TRP A 659 -32.66 5.65 11.99
N TYR A 660 -33.91 5.91 11.58
CA TYR A 660 -34.39 5.48 10.25
C TYR A 660 -33.56 6.10 9.10
N VAL A 661 -32.99 7.29 9.29
CA VAL A 661 -32.12 7.92 8.30
C VAL A 661 -30.80 7.17 8.17
N THR A 662 -30.27 6.66 9.30
CA THR A 662 -29.10 5.77 9.28
C THR A 662 -29.37 4.49 8.50
N LYS A 663 -30.56 3.89 8.68
CA LYS A 663 -31.01 2.74 7.90
C LYS A 663 -31.08 3.06 6.41
N MET A 664 -31.62 4.22 6.06
CA MET A 664 -31.75 4.64 4.67
C MET A 664 -30.38 4.89 4.00
N PHE A 665 -29.43 5.51 4.72
CA PHE A 665 -28.06 5.71 4.23
C PHE A 665 -27.36 4.37 3.97
N TRP A 666 -27.51 3.42 4.90
CA TRP A 666 -26.96 2.07 4.76
C TRP A 666 -27.52 1.29 3.57
N ASP A 667 -28.83 1.40 3.34
CA ASP A 667 -29.51 0.72 2.23
C ASP A 667 -29.17 1.34 0.87
N ALA A 668 -28.99 2.65 0.81
CA ALA A 668 -28.60 3.37 -0.40
C ALA A 668 -27.12 3.18 -0.76
N SER A 669 -26.27 2.88 0.24
CA SER A 669 -24.82 2.78 0.04
C SER A 669 -24.39 1.40 -0.46
N PRO A 670 -23.56 1.33 -1.52
CA PRO A 670 -22.89 0.10 -1.94
C PRO A 670 -22.11 -0.54 -0.79
N VAL A 671 -22.02 -1.87 -0.77
CA VAL A 671 -21.30 -2.60 0.29
C VAL A 671 -19.86 -2.12 0.46
N SER A 672 -19.17 -1.82 -0.65
CA SER A 672 -17.79 -1.30 -0.66
C SER A 672 -17.65 0.08 -0.01
N SER A 673 -18.73 0.83 0.16
CA SER A 673 -18.73 2.18 0.73
C SER A 673 -19.37 2.24 2.12
N ARG A 674 -19.81 1.10 2.67
CA ARG A 674 -20.45 1.03 3.99
C ARG A 674 -19.54 1.37 5.16
N MET A 675 -18.25 1.58 4.92
CA MET A 675 -17.32 2.14 5.90
C MET A 675 -17.62 3.63 6.22
N PHE A 676 -18.23 4.38 5.29
CA PHE A 676 -18.61 5.79 5.46
C PHE A 676 -20.02 5.97 6.02
N VAL A 677 -20.75 4.90 6.30
CA VAL A 677 -22.10 4.97 6.86
C VAL A 677 -22.26 3.98 8.00
N ALA A 678 -22.91 4.43 9.08
CA ALA A 678 -23.05 3.58 10.26
C ALA A 678 -23.98 2.37 10.00
N ASP A 679 -23.58 1.22 10.54
CA ASP A 679 -24.38 -0.01 10.54
C ASP A 679 -25.64 0.17 11.42
N PRO A 680 -26.85 0.19 10.83
CA PRO A 680 -28.07 0.48 11.56
C PRO A 680 -28.40 -0.59 12.61
N SER A 681 -27.86 -1.81 12.49
CA SER A 681 -28.05 -2.88 13.47
C SER A 681 -27.39 -2.60 14.83
N LYS A 682 -26.46 -1.63 14.89
CA LYS A 682 -25.75 -1.19 16.10
C LYS A 682 -26.19 0.21 16.57
N GLY A 683 -27.01 0.88 15.77
CA GLY A 683 -27.19 2.33 15.87
C GLY A 683 -25.90 3.10 15.51
N SER A 684 -25.88 4.40 15.79
CA SER A 684 -24.73 5.28 15.55
C SER A 684 -24.62 6.36 16.62
N ARG A 685 -23.51 7.10 16.61
CA ARG A 685 -23.32 8.26 17.51
C ARG A 685 -24.26 9.41 17.17
N HIS A 686 -24.56 9.62 15.88
CA HIS A 686 -25.55 10.62 15.46
C HIS A 686 -26.95 10.34 16.02
N ASN A 687 -27.44 9.09 15.98
CA ASN A 687 -28.76 8.79 16.59
C ASN A 687 -28.76 8.87 18.11
N ARG A 688 -27.59 9.01 18.74
CA ARG A 688 -27.47 9.27 20.18
C ARG A 688 -27.25 10.73 20.51
N GLY A 689 -27.21 11.61 19.50
CA GLY A 689 -26.93 13.04 19.67
C GLY A 689 -25.50 13.32 20.15
N ALA A 690 -24.59 12.37 19.96
CA ALA A 690 -23.22 12.39 20.45
C ALA A 690 -22.19 12.48 19.31
N ALA A 691 -22.61 12.87 18.10
CA ALA A 691 -21.72 13.15 16.98
C ALA A 691 -22.16 14.41 16.23
N VAL A 692 -21.18 15.12 15.70
CA VAL A 692 -21.37 16.32 14.89
C VAL A 692 -20.48 16.26 13.65
N ASP A 693 -21.07 16.61 12.51
CA ASP A 693 -20.37 16.81 11.24
C ASP A 693 -20.27 18.31 10.97
N LEU A 694 -19.07 18.83 10.79
CA LEU A 694 -18.85 20.27 10.65
C LEU A 694 -17.58 20.65 9.90
N THR A 695 -17.53 21.92 9.50
CA THR A 695 -16.32 22.58 9.02
C THR A 695 -16.19 23.97 9.64
N LEU A 696 -15.11 24.67 9.28
CA LEU A 696 -14.92 26.09 9.54
C LEU A 696 -15.53 26.94 8.43
N PHE A 697 -15.91 28.17 8.75
CA PHE A 697 -16.09 29.23 7.76
C PHE A 697 -15.24 30.44 8.15
N ASP A 698 -14.73 31.16 7.16
CA ASP A 698 -13.91 32.34 7.39
C ASP A 698 -14.80 33.54 7.79
N LEU A 699 -14.48 34.21 8.90
CA LEU A 699 -15.30 35.30 9.42
C LEU A 699 -15.23 36.57 8.56
N LYS A 700 -14.19 36.74 7.74
CA LYS A 700 -14.01 37.94 6.89
C LYS A 700 -14.83 37.83 5.60
N THR A 701 -14.78 36.67 4.95
CA THR A 701 -15.45 36.38 3.68
C THR A 701 -16.86 35.80 3.88
N GLY A 702 -17.10 35.20 5.04
CA GLY A 702 -18.33 34.48 5.34
C GLY A 702 -18.47 33.14 4.62
N GLN A 703 -17.45 32.69 3.88
CA GLN A 703 -17.50 31.45 3.09
C GLN A 703 -17.02 30.23 3.90
N PRO A 704 -17.60 29.05 3.68
CA PRO A 704 -17.05 27.80 4.20
C PRO A 704 -15.59 27.63 3.74
N VAL A 705 -14.73 27.13 4.61
CA VAL A 705 -13.34 26.84 4.21
C VAL A 705 -13.30 25.58 3.35
N GLU A 706 -12.38 25.57 2.38
CA GLU A 706 -12.07 24.38 1.59
C GLU A 706 -10.98 23.58 2.31
N THR A 707 -11.23 22.30 2.55
CA THR A 707 -10.28 21.36 3.15
C THR A 707 -9.85 20.34 2.09
N THR A 708 -9.27 19.20 2.51
CA THR A 708 -8.71 18.21 1.58
C THR A 708 -9.75 17.46 0.76
N GLY A 709 -11.00 17.38 1.22
CA GLY A 709 -12.12 16.67 0.59
C GLY A 709 -13.41 17.48 0.71
N ARG A 710 -14.47 17.11 -0.01
CA ARG A 710 -15.81 17.69 0.27
C ARG A 710 -16.51 16.92 1.38
N TYR A 711 -17.48 17.56 2.04
CA TYR A 711 -18.34 16.89 3.01
C TYR A 711 -19.10 15.73 2.34
N ASP A 712 -19.28 14.63 3.07
CA ASP A 712 -19.96 13.39 2.67
C ASP A 712 -19.41 12.65 1.44
N GLU A 713 -18.18 12.99 1.03
CA GLU A 713 -17.46 12.28 -0.03
C GLU A 713 -17.09 10.86 0.41
N PHE A 714 -17.25 9.87 -0.47
CA PHE A 714 -16.84 8.48 -0.22
C PHE A 714 -15.53 8.15 -0.95
N SER A 715 -14.44 8.77 -0.49
CA SER A 715 -13.10 8.56 -1.05
C SER A 715 -12.00 8.63 0.02
N THR A 716 -10.76 8.39 -0.38
CA THR A 716 -9.60 8.55 0.51
C THR A 716 -9.42 9.98 1.01
N ARG A 717 -9.94 11.00 0.31
CA ARG A 717 -9.89 12.42 0.72
C ARG A 717 -10.68 12.70 2.01
N SER A 718 -11.58 11.81 2.37
CA SER A 718 -12.45 11.92 3.55
C SER A 718 -11.72 11.56 4.84
N TYR A 719 -10.65 10.77 4.77
CA TYR A 719 -9.98 10.32 5.99
C TYR A 719 -9.32 11.47 6.74
N SER A 720 -9.42 11.42 8.06
CA SER A 720 -8.80 12.37 8.99
C SER A 720 -7.29 12.49 8.82
N ASN A 721 -6.65 11.45 8.28
CA ASN A 721 -5.21 11.35 8.12
C ASN A 721 -4.72 11.59 6.67
N PHE A 722 -5.62 11.93 5.73
CA PHE A 722 -5.30 12.16 4.33
C PHE A 722 -4.16 13.16 4.13
N VAL A 723 -3.09 12.76 3.44
CA VAL A 723 -1.90 13.62 3.22
C VAL A 723 -1.96 14.47 1.96
N GLY A 724 -2.88 14.19 1.05
CA GLY A 724 -3.02 14.97 -0.18
C GLY A 724 -3.48 16.41 0.06
N GLY A 725 -3.79 17.11 -1.01
CA GLY A 725 -4.24 18.50 -0.96
C GLY A 725 -3.11 19.50 -0.74
N THR A 726 -3.50 20.72 -0.37
CA THR A 726 -2.60 21.84 -0.09
C THR A 726 -2.15 21.87 1.37
N ASP A 727 -1.04 22.55 1.66
CA ASP A 727 -0.63 22.79 3.05
C ASP A 727 -1.72 23.54 3.82
N HIS A 728 -2.35 24.52 3.18
CA HIS A 728 -3.44 25.31 3.76
C HIS A 728 -4.68 24.47 4.09
N GLN A 729 -5.09 23.57 3.20
CA GLN A 729 -6.21 22.65 3.45
C GLN A 729 -5.95 21.73 4.66
N ARG A 730 -4.74 21.18 4.78
CA ARG A 730 -4.37 20.34 5.92
C ARG A 730 -4.25 21.14 7.21
N TRP A 731 -3.74 22.37 7.14
CA TRP A 731 -3.68 23.28 8.28
C TRP A 731 -5.07 23.64 8.80
N LEU A 732 -6.02 23.95 7.91
CA LEU A 732 -7.42 24.23 8.29
C LEU A 732 -8.08 23.05 9.00
N ARG A 733 -7.86 21.82 8.48
CA ARG A 733 -8.33 20.59 9.13
C ARG A 733 -7.74 20.43 10.53
N GLU A 734 -6.46 20.71 10.70
CA GLU A 734 -5.79 20.64 11.99
C GLU A 734 -6.28 21.73 12.97
N VAL A 735 -6.54 22.94 12.49
CA VAL A 735 -7.14 24.02 13.30
C VAL A 735 -8.48 23.59 13.87
N LEU A 736 -9.35 22.99 13.04
CA LEU A 736 -10.63 22.45 13.49
C LEU A 736 -10.42 21.32 14.50
N ARG A 737 -9.63 20.31 14.13
CA ARG A 737 -9.39 19.11 14.93
C ARG A 737 -8.81 19.42 16.31
N SER A 738 -7.72 20.19 16.37
CA SER A 738 -7.09 20.58 17.63
C SER A 738 -8.06 21.34 18.55
N ALA A 739 -8.92 22.20 18.00
CA ALA A 739 -9.87 22.96 18.79
C ALA A 739 -11.01 22.10 19.36
N ILE A 740 -11.52 21.13 18.58
CA ILE A 740 -12.63 20.27 18.99
C ILE A 740 -12.18 19.13 19.91
N GLU A 741 -11.02 18.52 19.66
CA GLU A 741 -10.46 17.48 20.54
C GLU A 741 -10.09 18.02 21.93
N ALA A 742 -9.72 19.30 22.03
CA ALA A 742 -9.48 19.97 23.32
C ALA A 742 -10.74 20.04 24.21
N GLU A 743 -11.93 19.88 23.63
CA GLU A 743 -13.22 19.97 24.33
C GLU A 743 -13.90 18.60 24.51
N GLY A 744 -13.13 17.51 24.39
CA GLY A 744 -13.60 16.15 24.71
C GLY A 744 -14.28 15.42 23.56
N PHE A 745 -14.06 15.87 22.33
CA PHE A 745 -14.43 15.14 21.13
C PHE A 745 -13.27 14.29 20.60
N ASP A 746 -13.58 13.23 19.86
CA ASP A 746 -12.61 12.43 19.11
C ASP A 746 -13.00 12.43 17.63
N VAL A 747 -12.03 12.64 16.74
CA VAL A 747 -12.28 12.56 15.29
C VAL A 747 -12.55 11.12 14.86
N TYR A 748 -13.50 10.92 13.95
CA TYR A 748 -13.69 9.62 13.30
C TYR A 748 -12.64 9.42 12.21
N ALA A 749 -11.97 8.27 12.21
CA ALA A 749 -10.75 8.09 11.41
C ALA A 749 -11.01 8.24 9.90
N GLU A 750 -12.16 7.75 9.45
CA GLU A 750 -12.62 7.73 8.06
C GLU A 750 -13.17 9.09 7.56
N GLU A 751 -13.47 10.03 8.46
CA GLU A 751 -14.16 11.28 8.15
C GLU A 751 -13.57 12.48 8.91
N TRP A 752 -12.81 13.34 8.23
CA TRP A 752 -12.15 14.50 8.84
C TRP A 752 -13.11 15.55 9.42
N TRP A 753 -14.37 15.53 9.00
CA TRP A 753 -15.43 16.44 9.44
C TRP A 753 -16.25 15.89 10.62
N HIS A 754 -16.11 14.61 10.98
CA HIS A 754 -16.96 13.92 11.94
C HIS A 754 -16.29 13.79 13.29
N PHE A 755 -16.99 14.20 14.36
CA PHE A 755 -16.46 14.19 15.71
C PHE A 755 -17.45 13.59 16.71
N ASP A 756 -17.00 12.58 17.44
CA ASP A 756 -17.72 11.88 18.49
C ASP A 756 -17.49 12.58 19.84
N TYR A 757 -18.52 12.76 20.66
CA TYR A 757 -18.41 13.35 22.00
C TYR A 757 -18.52 12.30 23.11
N GLY A 758 -17.45 12.15 23.89
CA GLY A 758 -17.41 11.33 25.10
C GLY A 758 -17.92 9.89 24.94
N ASP A 759 -18.39 9.29 26.05
CA ASP A 759 -18.95 7.94 26.05
C ASP A 759 -20.37 7.91 25.48
N TRP A 760 -20.46 7.98 24.15
CA TRP A 760 -21.73 8.02 23.43
C TRP A 760 -22.65 6.81 23.72
N ARG A 761 -22.09 5.66 24.12
CA ARG A 761 -22.85 4.43 24.46
C ARG A 761 -23.74 4.58 25.71
N ASP A 762 -23.51 5.61 26.52
CA ASP A 762 -24.34 5.90 27.68
C ASP A 762 -25.70 6.51 27.31
N TYR A 763 -25.92 6.88 26.06
CA TYR A 763 -27.15 7.50 25.57
C TYR A 763 -27.97 6.52 24.70
N PRO A 764 -29.31 6.60 24.75
CA PRO A 764 -30.16 5.69 24.01
C PRO A 764 -30.22 6.03 22.52
N ILE A 765 -30.46 5.03 21.67
CA ILE A 765 -30.75 5.20 20.24
C ILE A 765 -32.01 6.03 20.09
N GLY A 766 -31.86 7.23 19.52
CA GLY A 766 -32.96 8.12 19.20
C GLY A 766 -33.56 7.86 17.82
N SER A 767 -34.87 7.87 17.75
CA SER A 767 -35.67 7.74 16.51
C SER A 767 -36.64 8.90 16.29
N LYS A 768 -36.63 9.91 17.17
CA LYS A 768 -37.50 11.08 17.08
C LYS A 768 -37.15 11.91 15.85
N THR A 769 -38.14 12.37 15.09
CA THR A 769 -37.92 13.35 14.03
C THR A 769 -37.71 14.74 14.60
N PHE A 770 -37.25 15.69 13.77
CA PHE A 770 -37.03 17.06 14.24
C PHE A 770 -38.36 17.74 14.59
N GLU A 771 -39.43 17.40 13.87
CA GLU A 771 -40.79 17.87 14.14
C GLU A 771 -41.27 17.37 15.51
N GLU A 772 -41.01 16.10 15.84
CA GLU A 772 -41.35 15.52 17.14
C GLU A 772 -40.55 16.17 18.28
N LEU A 773 -39.29 16.54 18.05
CA LEU A 773 -38.49 17.32 19.01
C LEU A 773 -39.02 18.75 19.20
N GLU A 774 -39.67 19.32 18.18
CA GLU A 774 -40.36 20.62 18.24
C GLU A 774 -41.80 20.52 18.77
N GLY A 775 -42.29 19.32 19.14
CA GLY A 775 -43.66 19.11 19.62
C GLY A 775 -44.74 19.13 18.52
N ARG A 776 -44.36 18.83 17.27
CA ARG A 776 -45.24 18.75 16.09
C ARG A 776 -45.43 17.29 15.65
N SER A 777 -46.60 16.95 15.11
CA SER A 777 -46.90 15.61 14.57
C SER A 777 -46.30 15.41 13.17
N ARG A 778 -45.85 14.19 12.85
CA ARG A 778 -45.34 13.80 11.51
C ARG A 778 -46.39 14.05 10.41
N ARG A 779 -45.96 14.51 9.24
CA ARG A 779 -46.80 14.61 8.03
C ARG A 779 -46.65 13.41 7.11
#